data_AF-A0A450W3Q9-F1
#
_entry.id   AF-A0A450W3Q9-F1
#
_cell.length_a   1.000
_cell.length_b   1.000
_cell.length_c   1.000
_cell.angle_alpha   90.00
_cell.angle_beta   90.00
_cell.angle_gamma   90.00
#
_symmetry.space_group_name_H-M   'P 1'
#
loop_
_entity.id
_entity.type
_entity.pdbx_description
1 polymer ?
#
loop_
_entity_poly.entity_id
_entity_poly.type
_entity_poly.pdbx_seq_one_letter_code
_entity_poly.pdbx_strand_id
1 'polypeptide(L)'
;MNRISEDKNPFPNGARWLRFDCHLHTRADQEFSYSGDDDYYFSNYVDALQDADIGLGVITNHNKFDIEEFRALRKTAQKRGISLLPGVELSVNDGANGIHTLIVFSDQWLKNGQDYISPWILTMFPGRSHDEYQHENARSDKNILQTVEELDKTGRDYFLIFAHVEDRCGLWQEMSGGKLGDFSTDRYAAVRRRTLGFQKVRTRDKREKVKGWLKGWYPAEVEGSDPKAIDQIGEGDPCYLKIGACAFEAIKYAISDHRNRVSATKPEPYKHSHISSVSFEGGVLDGQTIRFSPELDTLIGIRGSGKSAILEAIRYGLDIPFGIKALDTEYKRDLVDHVLGSGGKVIIRAVDQRGQAYEIRRINGERQPDVYVDGVLQPGISLRETIIHKPLYFGQKDLSATGEGFEKDLVEKLLGEKLIDIRDRIETQRQKLSEVVARWRKLSNTEEKRKEYENKKRDAAFRLKFFQEHGIEEKLQRQVDFDTDARKCKQVTDFVKSYLAALAEFIDQHEDDLRNLRMYDSRQNKEFFAAFFTLYDQLITAFDRIKELLAEGNQVLAGLQAKKGEFTARKEELKEEFARIERELSEQLRGSGAEIIRPEEFRGLQKTLEQADQMLGALNKQGAQRETLRKEIEEQIDALYDLWREEFEAIEAELKKINENQPSLRIEGEFRGNKEAFLGFMKEMFRGSGIREATFATVAEQFPDFGALYRATPDEIKEKIDASDKALQKFIDYFEDHLPELLVWQVPNRFAIEYKGKELKHHSLGQRASALILFVLSQRENDLFIIDQPEDDLDNQTIYKDVIKLIHEIKPKTQFLFATHNPNFPVLGDAERIIACAWADNIESGNIDDPKLQRKIVDIMEGGKEAFRQRKERYENWKP
;
A
#
# COMPACT_ATOMS: atom_id res chain seq x y z
N MET A 1 13.58 32.92 -28.82
CA MET A 1 13.22 31.75 -27.98
C MET A 1 14.04 30.58 -28.47
N ASN A 2 15.25 30.41 -27.92
CA ASN A 2 16.08 29.25 -28.26
C ASN A 2 15.55 28.05 -27.47
N ARG A 3 15.26 26.95 -28.16
CA ARG A 3 15.06 25.64 -27.53
C ARG A 3 16.35 25.32 -26.77
N ILE A 4 16.32 25.49 -25.46
CA ILE A 4 17.28 24.88 -24.57
C ILE A 4 17.05 23.36 -24.73
N SER A 5 18.07 22.63 -25.15
CA SER A 5 18.04 21.16 -25.21
C SER A 5 17.56 20.60 -23.86
N GLU A 6 16.77 19.52 -23.86
CA GLU A 6 16.22 18.92 -22.62
C GLU A 6 17.31 18.61 -21.56
N ASP A 7 18.55 18.34 -21.98
CA ASP A 7 19.74 18.19 -21.11
C ASP A 7 20.18 19.45 -20.35
N LYS A 8 19.54 20.60 -20.56
CA LYS A 8 19.87 21.89 -19.92
C LYS A 8 18.70 22.51 -19.16
N ASN A 9 17.61 21.78 -18.94
CA ASN A 9 16.51 22.26 -18.09
C ASN A 9 16.95 22.26 -16.62
N PRO A 10 17.02 23.41 -15.92
CA PRO A 10 17.38 23.46 -14.50
C PRO A 10 16.33 22.83 -13.57
N PHE A 11 15.15 22.48 -14.09
CA PHE A 11 14.01 21.92 -13.35
C PHE A 11 13.55 20.58 -13.95
N PRO A 12 14.42 19.54 -14.01
CA PRO A 12 14.10 18.29 -14.70
C PRO A 12 12.98 17.48 -14.00
N ASN A 13 12.85 17.62 -12.68
CA ASN A 13 11.92 16.89 -11.82
C ASN A 13 10.91 17.84 -11.14
N GLY A 14 10.53 18.95 -11.80
CA GLY A 14 9.58 19.90 -11.22
C GLY A 14 10.22 21.12 -10.56
N ALA A 15 9.38 21.90 -9.87
CA ALA A 15 9.82 23.09 -9.14
C ALA A 15 10.80 22.74 -8.01
N ARG A 16 11.83 23.58 -7.81
CA ARG A 16 12.82 23.41 -6.75
C ARG A 16 13.09 24.72 -6.01
N TRP A 17 13.60 24.60 -4.80
CA TRP A 17 14.03 25.73 -4.00
C TRP A 17 15.38 26.25 -4.45
N LEU A 18 15.46 27.55 -4.73
CA LEU A 18 16.68 28.26 -5.11
C LEU A 18 16.89 29.43 -4.17
N ARG A 19 18.13 29.66 -3.71
CA ARG A 19 18.45 30.88 -2.97
C ARG A 19 18.23 32.08 -3.88
N PHE A 20 17.52 33.05 -3.35
CA PHE A 20 17.10 34.27 -4.01
C PHE A 20 17.76 35.48 -3.33
N ASP A 21 18.39 36.31 -4.15
CA ASP A 21 18.87 37.62 -3.74
C ASP A 21 18.11 38.70 -4.52
N CYS A 22 17.25 39.43 -3.82
CA CYS A 22 16.42 40.43 -4.48
C CYS A 22 17.12 41.77 -4.72
N HIS A 23 18.35 41.96 -4.24
CA HIS A 23 19.00 43.26 -4.16
C HIS A 23 20.51 43.14 -4.42
N LEU A 24 20.92 43.33 -5.68
CA LEU A 24 22.32 43.22 -6.12
C LEU A 24 22.77 44.47 -6.87
N HIS A 25 23.91 45.04 -6.48
CA HIS A 25 24.59 46.10 -7.23
C HIS A 25 25.74 45.54 -8.06
N THR A 26 26.14 46.31 -9.06
CA THR A 26 27.17 45.97 -10.04
C THR A 26 28.13 47.15 -10.20
N ARG A 27 29.25 46.99 -10.91
CA ARG A 27 30.23 48.08 -11.13
C ARG A 27 29.64 49.31 -11.86
N ALA A 28 28.47 49.21 -12.48
CA ALA A 28 27.78 50.39 -13.00
C ALA A 28 27.22 51.30 -11.90
N ASP A 29 27.03 50.79 -10.69
CA ASP A 29 26.67 51.56 -9.50
C ASP A 29 27.89 52.33 -8.97
N GLN A 30 27.70 53.60 -8.59
CA GLN A 30 28.80 54.45 -8.11
C GLN A 30 29.37 53.97 -6.76
N GLU A 31 28.58 53.24 -5.97
CA GLU A 31 29.01 52.74 -4.66
C GLU A 31 29.67 51.37 -4.73
N PHE A 32 29.59 50.70 -5.89
CA PHE A 32 30.16 49.37 -6.06
C PHE A 32 31.63 49.44 -6.45
N SER A 33 32.48 48.79 -5.65
CA SER A 33 33.91 48.73 -5.87
C SER A 33 34.33 47.36 -6.41
N TYR A 34 35.17 47.37 -7.44
CA TYR A 34 35.84 46.19 -7.97
C TYR A 34 37.31 46.52 -8.24
N SER A 35 38.21 45.73 -7.64
CA SER A 35 39.67 45.92 -7.73
C SER A 35 40.38 44.78 -8.45
N GLY A 36 39.62 43.83 -9.01
CA GLY A 36 40.16 42.75 -9.83
C GLY A 36 40.40 43.14 -11.28
N ASP A 37 40.78 42.17 -12.10
CA ASP A 37 40.97 42.36 -13.54
C ASP A 37 39.60 42.48 -14.25
N ASP A 38 39.43 43.54 -15.04
CA ASP A 38 38.20 43.86 -15.77
C ASP A 38 37.80 42.76 -16.77
N ASP A 39 38.78 42.05 -17.35
CA ASP A 39 38.52 40.95 -18.29
C ASP A 39 37.80 39.77 -17.62
N TYR A 40 37.94 39.64 -16.29
CA TYR A 40 37.36 38.58 -15.49
C TYR A 40 36.16 39.03 -14.64
N TYR A 41 35.74 40.29 -14.75
CA TYR A 41 34.67 40.82 -13.90
C TYR A 41 33.39 39.97 -13.95
N PHE A 42 32.89 39.63 -15.15
CA PHE A 42 31.64 38.86 -15.30
C PHE A 42 31.75 37.43 -14.76
N SER A 43 32.91 36.78 -14.93
CA SER A 43 33.13 35.45 -14.37
C SER A 43 33.23 35.52 -12.85
N ASN A 44 34.00 36.46 -12.31
CA ASN A 44 34.19 36.62 -10.87
C ASN A 44 32.87 36.95 -10.16
N TYR A 45 32.04 37.80 -10.77
CA TYR A 45 30.71 38.11 -10.24
C TYR A 45 29.80 36.88 -10.19
N VAL A 46 29.81 36.08 -11.26
CA VAL A 46 28.99 34.85 -11.35
C VAL A 46 29.53 33.74 -10.46
N ASP A 47 30.85 33.62 -10.31
CA ASP A 47 31.49 32.68 -9.41
C ASP A 47 31.14 33.05 -7.95
N ALA A 48 31.11 34.34 -7.58
CA ALA A 48 30.63 34.78 -6.27
C ALA A 48 29.14 34.45 -6.02
N LEU A 49 28.26 34.63 -7.02
CA LEU A 49 26.87 34.17 -6.91
C LEU A 49 26.79 32.65 -6.69
N GLN A 50 27.63 31.88 -7.38
CA GLN A 50 27.67 30.43 -7.27
C GLN A 50 28.21 29.97 -5.91
N ASP A 51 29.26 30.60 -5.40
CA ASP A 51 29.86 30.34 -4.09
C ASP A 51 28.87 30.66 -2.95
N ALA A 52 28.02 31.66 -3.15
CA ALA A 52 26.91 31.99 -2.27
C ALA A 52 25.67 31.08 -2.45
N ASP A 53 25.70 30.07 -3.32
CA ASP A 53 24.56 29.19 -3.66
C ASP A 53 23.33 29.96 -4.21
N ILE A 54 23.54 31.15 -4.80
CA ILE A 54 22.49 32.01 -5.36
C ILE A 54 22.10 31.49 -6.75
N GLY A 55 20.87 30.96 -6.85
CA GLY A 55 20.28 30.53 -8.12
C GLY A 55 19.46 31.60 -8.82
N LEU A 56 19.01 32.62 -8.08
CA LEU A 56 18.14 33.70 -8.56
C LEU A 56 18.60 35.04 -8.01
N GLY A 57 18.81 36.03 -8.88
CA GLY A 57 19.21 37.37 -8.48
C GLY A 57 18.44 38.46 -9.22
N VAL A 58 18.35 39.66 -8.63
CA VAL A 58 17.86 40.86 -9.31
C VAL A 58 18.96 41.92 -9.27
N ILE A 59 19.35 42.43 -10.43
CA ILE A 59 20.30 43.55 -10.52
C ILE A 59 19.53 44.86 -10.32
N THR A 60 19.88 45.64 -9.31
CA THR A 60 19.11 46.79 -8.82
C THR A 60 20.02 47.99 -8.48
N ASN A 61 20.87 48.42 -9.42
CA ASN A 61 21.72 49.60 -9.18
C ASN A 61 20.89 50.85 -8.81
N HIS A 62 21.47 51.76 -8.03
CA HIS A 62 20.83 52.99 -7.58
C HIS A 62 20.49 53.91 -8.76
N ASN A 63 19.18 54.12 -8.98
CA ASN A 63 18.63 55.01 -10.01
C ASN A 63 19.22 54.80 -11.41
N LYS A 64 19.74 53.61 -11.73
CA LYS A 64 20.45 53.32 -12.97
C LYS A 64 20.20 51.89 -13.43
N PHE A 65 20.13 51.69 -14.75
CA PHE A 65 20.15 50.37 -15.36
C PHE A 65 21.15 50.37 -16.52
N ASP A 66 22.14 49.48 -16.49
CA ASP A 66 23.10 49.31 -17.59
C ASP A 66 22.75 48.04 -18.37
N ILE A 67 22.20 48.23 -19.58
CA ILE A 67 21.69 47.12 -20.39
C ILE A 67 22.80 46.21 -20.93
N GLU A 68 23.98 46.77 -21.24
CA GLU A 68 25.08 45.99 -21.81
C GLU A 68 25.75 45.14 -20.73
N GLU A 69 25.98 45.73 -19.55
CA GLU A 69 26.45 45.00 -18.39
C GLU A 69 25.46 43.90 -17.97
N PHE A 70 24.17 44.24 -17.84
CA PHE A 70 23.14 43.28 -17.47
C PHE A 70 23.08 42.10 -18.46
N ARG A 71 23.16 42.36 -19.77
CA ARG A 71 23.17 41.31 -20.79
C ARG A 71 24.39 40.40 -20.66
N ALA A 72 25.57 40.96 -20.44
CA ALA A 72 26.80 40.20 -20.28
C ALA A 72 26.77 39.34 -19.01
N LEU A 73 26.35 39.91 -17.87
CA LEU A 73 26.15 39.17 -16.61
C LEU A 73 25.11 38.07 -16.76
N ARG A 74 23.90 38.39 -17.27
CA ARG A 74 22.82 37.42 -17.46
C ARG A 74 23.24 36.26 -18.36
N LYS A 75 23.96 36.54 -19.46
CA LYS A 75 24.47 35.49 -20.37
C LYS A 75 25.52 34.61 -19.69
N THR A 76 26.36 35.17 -18.83
CA THR A 76 27.40 34.43 -18.10
C THR A 76 26.77 33.58 -16.99
N ALA A 77 25.86 34.16 -16.20
CA ALA A 77 25.07 33.50 -15.16
C ALA A 77 24.26 32.31 -15.71
N GLN A 78 23.61 32.49 -16.87
CA GLN A 78 22.83 31.42 -17.52
C GLN A 78 23.65 30.18 -17.88
N LYS A 79 24.95 30.33 -18.20
CA LYS A 79 25.84 29.18 -18.45
C LYS A 79 26.11 28.37 -17.19
N ARG A 80 25.98 28.97 -16.02
CA ARG A 80 26.10 28.33 -14.69
C ARG A 80 24.73 27.94 -14.10
N GLY A 81 23.63 28.13 -14.82
CA GLY A 81 22.28 27.82 -14.34
C GLY A 81 21.70 28.85 -13.37
N ILE A 82 22.29 30.05 -13.28
CA ILE A 82 21.82 31.17 -12.44
C ILE A 82 20.96 32.10 -13.27
N SER A 83 19.84 32.57 -12.72
CA SER A 83 18.92 33.48 -13.39
C SER A 83 18.97 34.88 -12.79
N LEU A 84 19.21 35.87 -13.64
CA LEU A 84 19.22 37.28 -13.27
C LEU A 84 18.05 38.02 -13.92
N LEU A 85 17.31 38.78 -13.10
CA LEU A 85 16.24 39.69 -13.54
C LEU A 85 16.73 41.14 -13.59
N PRO A 86 16.21 41.94 -14.54
CA PRO A 86 16.51 43.36 -14.60
C PRO A 86 15.69 44.11 -13.54
N GLY A 87 16.35 45.03 -12.84
CA GLY A 87 15.71 45.89 -11.85
C GLY A 87 16.43 47.22 -11.68
N VAL A 88 15.90 48.03 -10.78
CA VAL A 88 16.52 49.27 -10.30
C VAL A 88 16.12 49.48 -8.86
N GLU A 89 17.03 50.00 -8.05
CA GLU A 89 16.66 50.59 -6.76
C GLU A 89 16.36 52.07 -7.00
N LEU A 90 15.08 52.43 -6.92
CA LEU A 90 14.63 53.81 -7.08
C LEU A 90 14.35 54.43 -5.70
N SER A 91 14.96 55.58 -5.42
CA SER A 91 14.61 56.39 -4.25
C SER A 91 13.39 57.27 -4.56
N VAL A 92 12.19 56.85 -4.11
CA VAL A 92 10.94 57.58 -4.36
C VAL A 92 10.73 58.71 -3.36
N ASN A 93 10.06 59.79 -3.79
CA ASN A 93 9.86 61.01 -3.00
C ASN A 93 8.73 60.91 -1.96
N ASP A 94 8.84 59.92 -1.08
CA ASP A 94 8.02 59.76 0.10
C ASP A 94 8.91 59.81 1.35
N GLY A 95 8.39 60.37 2.44
CA GLY A 95 9.20 60.56 3.66
C GLY A 95 10.20 61.71 3.58
N ALA A 96 10.95 61.90 4.66
CA ALA A 96 12.00 62.90 4.77
C ALA A 96 13.27 62.51 4.01
N ASN A 97 13.61 61.22 3.98
CA ASN A 97 14.83 60.69 3.36
C ASN A 97 14.60 60.04 2.00
N GLY A 98 13.35 59.90 1.56
CA GLY A 98 13.00 59.08 0.41
C GLY A 98 12.82 57.62 0.81
N ILE A 99 12.06 56.86 0.01
CA ILE A 99 11.87 55.42 0.23
C ILE A 99 12.57 54.66 -0.88
N HIS A 100 13.49 53.77 -0.52
CA HIS A 100 14.13 52.90 -1.49
C HIS A 100 13.17 51.79 -1.90
N THR A 101 12.91 51.71 -3.20
CA THR A 101 11.97 50.77 -3.80
C THR A 101 12.66 50.04 -4.94
N LEU A 102 12.83 48.73 -4.78
CA LEU A 102 13.30 47.86 -5.85
C LEU A 102 12.16 47.65 -6.84
N ILE A 103 12.42 47.96 -8.09
CA ILE A 103 11.47 47.76 -9.19
C ILE A 103 12.03 46.66 -10.07
N VAL A 104 11.31 45.55 -10.15
CA VAL A 104 11.72 44.39 -10.94
C VAL A 104 10.92 44.38 -12.24
N PHE A 105 11.62 44.32 -13.37
CA PHE A 105 11.03 44.47 -14.68
C PHE A 105 10.90 43.12 -15.40
N SER A 106 9.79 42.94 -16.11
CA SER A 106 9.64 41.80 -17.04
C SER A 106 10.53 41.95 -18.27
N ASP A 107 10.79 40.85 -18.99
CA ASP A 107 11.55 40.87 -20.24
C ASP A 107 10.89 41.74 -21.36
N GLN A 108 9.64 42.17 -21.17
CA GLN A 108 8.96 43.14 -22.06
C GLN A 108 9.67 44.51 -22.09
N TRP A 109 10.39 44.85 -21.02
CA TRP A 109 11.18 46.08 -20.90
C TRP A 109 12.51 46.03 -21.66
N LEU A 110 12.92 44.84 -22.13
CA LEU A 110 14.16 44.61 -22.89
C LEU A 110 13.88 44.03 -24.29
N LYS A 111 12.62 44.10 -24.74
CA LYS A 111 12.13 43.40 -25.92
C LYS A 111 12.82 43.89 -27.19
N ASN A 112 13.13 42.97 -28.11
CA ASN A 112 13.79 43.24 -29.40
C ASN A 112 15.12 43.99 -29.27
N GLY A 113 15.82 43.81 -28.15
CA GLY A 113 17.11 44.45 -27.93
C GLY A 113 17.03 45.94 -27.54
N GLN A 114 15.83 46.47 -27.32
CA GLN A 114 15.61 47.86 -26.90
C GLN A 114 15.63 47.99 -25.38
N ASP A 115 16.18 49.09 -24.86
CA ASP A 115 16.11 49.45 -23.43
C ASP A 115 14.92 50.40 -23.20
N TYR A 116 13.90 49.93 -22.48
CA TYR A 116 12.78 50.77 -22.04
C TYR A 116 12.90 51.20 -20.56
N ILE A 117 13.87 50.66 -19.81
CA ILE A 117 14.05 50.94 -18.39
C ILE A 117 14.74 52.30 -18.21
N SER A 118 15.89 52.51 -18.85
CA SER A 118 16.65 53.76 -18.71
C SER A 118 15.86 55.01 -19.13
N PRO A 119 15.14 55.01 -20.27
CA PRO A 119 14.28 56.14 -20.63
C PRO A 119 13.17 56.41 -19.61
N TRP A 120 12.63 55.36 -18.98
CA TRP A 120 11.62 55.51 -17.94
C TRP A 120 12.21 56.10 -16.65
N ILE A 121 13.41 55.66 -16.23
CA ILE A 121 14.14 56.22 -15.08
C ILE A 121 14.33 57.73 -15.26
N LEU A 122 14.71 58.20 -16.46
CA LEU A 122 14.86 59.64 -16.75
C LEU A 122 13.58 60.44 -16.47
N THR A 123 12.40 59.85 -16.67
CA THR A 123 11.12 60.53 -16.37
C THR A 123 10.87 60.72 -14.87
N MET A 124 11.64 60.05 -14.01
CA MET A 124 11.59 60.20 -12.55
C MET A 124 12.46 61.38 -12.06
N PHE A 125 13.36 61.90 -12.90
CA PHE A 125 14.32 62.97 -12.58
C PHE A 125 14.35 64.08 -13.65
N PRO A 126 13.21 64.72 -13.95
CA PRO A 126 13.14 65.74 -14.99
C PRO A 126 14.14 66.88 -14.76
N GLY A 127 14.95 67.17 -15.77
CA GLY A 127 15.90 68.29 -15.75
C GLY A 127 17.20 68.04 -15.00
N ARG A 128 17.46 66.82 -14.52
CA ARG A 128 18.72 66.41 -13.89
C ARG A 128 19.59 65.62 -14.88
N SER A 129 20.89 65.84 -14.85
CA SER A 129 21.89 65.06 -15.57
C SER A 129 22.17 63.73 -14.87
N HIS A 130 22.78 62.76 -15.58
CA HIS A 130 23.09 61.44 -15.04
C HIS A 130 23.89 61.50 -13.72
N ASP A 131 24.90 62.37 -13.64
CA ASP A 131 25.73 62.51 -12.44
C ASP A 131 24.96 63.10 -11.23
N GLU A 132 23.90 63.87 -11.48
CA GLU A 132 23.08 64.50 -10.44
C GLU A 132 22.03 63.54 -9.82
N TYR A 133 21.77 62.38 -10.45
CA TYR A 133 20.76 61.45 -9.93
C TYR A 133 21.22 59.99 -9.76
N GLN A 134 22.36 59.58 -10.33
CA GLN A 134 22.86 58.20 -10.26
C GLN A 134 23.69 57.91 -8.99
N HIS A 135 23.21 58.32 -7.82
CA HIS A 135 23.83 58.03 -6.52
C HIS A 135 22.76 57.73 -5.45
N GLU A 136 23.11 57.03 -4.36
CA GLU A 136 22.14 56.53 -3.35
C GLU A 136 21.23 57.64 -2.79
N ASN A 137 21.79 58.85 -2.60
CA ASN A 137 21.11 59.95 -1.93
C ASN A 137 20.19 60.78 -2.87
N ALA A 138 20.17 60.46 -4.16
CA ALA A 138 19.35 61.19 -5.14
C ALA A 138 17.92 60.66 -5.12
N ARG A 139 16.97 61.58 -4.94
CA ARG A 139 15.53 61.27 -4.87
C ARG A 139 14.82 61.65 -6.14
N SER A 140 13.89 60.81 -6.58
CA SER A 140 13.00 61.14 -7.70
C SER A 140 12.15 62.37 -7.37
N ASP A 141 11.55 62.98 -8.39
CA ASP A 141 10.57 64.05 -8.19
C ASP A 141 9.15 63.50 -7.94
N LYS A 142 8.96 62.18 -8.00
CA LYS A 142 7.66 61.49 -7.93
C LYS A 142 7.54 60.64 -6.67
N ASN A 143 6.38 60.70 -6.01
CA ASN A 143 6.06 59.78 -4.91
C ASN A 143 5.66 58.39 -5.44
N ILE A 144 5.41 57.44 -4.56
CA ILE A 144 5.11 56.04 -4.89
C ILE A 144 3.83 55.89 -5.72
N LEU A 145 2.81 56.71 -5.47
CA LEU A 145 1.56 56.68 -6.24
C LEU A 145 1.82 57.12 -7.68
N GLN A 146 2.56 58.23 -7.86
CA GLN A 146 2.94 58.74 -9.18
C GLN A 146 3.90 57.78 -9.89
N THR A 147 4.82 57.17 -9.17
CA THR A 147 5.77 56.18 -9.72
C THR A 147 5.03 54.99 -10.32
N VAL A 148 4.07 54.41 -9.57
CA VAL A 148 3.21 53.32 -10.04
C VAL A 148 2.33 53.75 -11.21
N GLU A 149 1.78 54.97 -11.17
CA GLU A 149 0.98 55.51 -12.28
C GLU A 149 1.80 55.59 -13.58
N GLU A 150 3.04 56.04 -13.51
CA GLU A 150 3.94 56.17 -14.65
C GLU A 150 4.41 54.81 -15.18
N LEU A 151 4.66 53.84 -14.30
CA LEU A 151 4.94 52.47 -14.70
C LEU A 151 3.72 51.81 -15.38
N ASP A 152 2.51 52.00 -14.85
CA ASP A 152 1.29 51.43 -15.41
C ASP A 152 0.96 52.01 -16.81
N LYS A 153 1.29 53.29 -17.08
CA LYS A 153 1.16 53.92 -18.41
C LYS A 153 1.96 53.20 -19.50
N THR A 154 3.03 52.48 -19.13
CA THR A 154 3.87 51.77 -20.11
C THR A 154 3.22 50.51 -20.68
N GLY A 155 2.20 49.96 -19.99
CA GLY A 155 1.57 48.69 -20.33
C GLY A 155 2.48 47.46 -20.21
N ARG A 156 3.68 47.59 -19.64
CA ARG A 156 4.64 46.50 -19.44
C ARG A 156 4.59 46.00 -18.00
N ASP A 157 4.76 44.70 -17.79
CA ASP A 157 4.64 44.13 -16.44
C ASP A 157 5.90 44.40 -15.58
N TYR A 158 5.67 44.62 -14.30
CA TYR A 158 6.67 44.88 -13.25
C TYR A 158 6.08 44.53 -11.88
N PHE A 159 6.95 44.41 -10.88
CA PHE A 159 6.55 44.38 -9.48
C PHE A 159 7.55 45.13 -8.58
N LEU A 160 7.12 45.43 -7.36
CA LEU A 160 7.87 46.21 -6.38
C LEU A 160 8.27 45.35 -5.18
N ILE A 161 9.47 45.59 -4.66
CA ILE A 161 9.92 45.16 -3.34
C ILE A 161 10.40 46.43 -2.62
N PHE A 162 9.88 46.72 -1.42
CA PHE A 162 10.42 47.83 -0.64
C PHE A 162 11.73 47.38 0.01
N ALA A 163 12.81 48.11 -0.26
CA ALA A 163 14.14 47.79 0.22
C ALA A 163 14.25 48.09 1.72
N HIS A 164 15.06 47.28 2.40
CA HIS A 164 15.48 47.45 3.80
C HIS A 164 14.47 48.21 4.67
N VAL A 165 13.27 47.64 4.85
CA VAL A 165 12.07 48.40 5.24
C VAL A 165 12.15 49.06 6.61
N GLU A 166 13.08 48.62 7.46
CA GLU A 166 13.33 49.14 8.80
C GLU A 166 14.45 50.19 8.90
N ASP A 167 15.18 50.45 7.82
CA ASP A 167 16.32 51.37 7.76
C ASP A 167 15.90 52.82 7.46
N ARG A 168 16.86 53.75 7.45
CA ARG A 168 16.62 55.21 7.31
C ARG A 168 15.84 55.63 6.05
N CYS A 169 15.96 54.87 4.96
CA CYS A 169 15.22 55.07 3.71
C CYS A 169 14.18 53.96 3.49
N GLY A 170 13.86 53.21 4.54
CA GLY A 170 12.91 52.10 4.52
C GLY A 170 11.48 52.57 4.76
N LEU A 171 10.53 51.92 4.08
CA LEU A 171 9.11 52.27 4.13
C LEU A 171 8.57 52.38 5.57
N TRP A 172 8.94 51.47 6.47
CA TRP A 172 8.35 51.43 7.83
C TRP A 172 8.87 52.53 8.74
N GLN A 173 10.06 53.09 8.46
CA GLN A 173 10.59 54.25 9.18
C GLN A 173 10.00 55.55 8.63
N GLU A 174 10.04 55.71 7.31
CA GLU A 174 9.63 56.95 6.63
C GLU A 174 8.11 57.15 6.66
N MET A 175 7.34 56.06 6.59
CA MET A 175 5.89 56.04 6.64
C MET A 175 5.49 55.12 7.80
N SER A 176 5.27 55.69 8.98
CA SER A 176 4.81 54.95 10.17
C SER A 176 3.43 55.42 10.64
N GLY A 177 2.73 54.61 11.45
CA GLY A 177 1.43 54.96 12.00
C GLY A 177 0.35 55.16 10.93
N GLY A 178 -0.37 56.29 11.00
CA GLY A 178 -1.48 56.59 10.08
C GLY A 178 -1.06 56.63 8.61
N LYS A 179 0.15 57.11 8.29
CA LYS A 179 0.66 57.17 6.90
C LYS A 179 0.85 55.79 6.29
N LEU A 180 1.38 54.82 7.06
CA LEU A 180 1.44 53.44 6.58
C LEU A 180 0.05 52.82 6.51
N GLY A 181 -0.83 53.19 7.45
CA GLY A 181 -2.23 52.78 7.45
C GLY A 181 -3.00 53.17 6.18
N ASP A 182 -2.61 54.25 5.51
CA ASP A 182 -3.22 54.67 4.23
C ASP A 182 -3.05 53.61 3.14
N PHE A 183 -2.02 52.75 3.21
CA PHE A 183 -1.85 51.63 2.29
C PHE A 183 -3.01 50.63 2.36
N SER A 184 -3.85 50.63 3.40
CA SER A 184 -5.06 49.80 3.47
C SER A 184 -6.24 50.37 2.67
N THR A 185 -6.19 51.63 2.26
CA THR A 185 -7.29 52.33 1.56
C THR A 185 -7.26 52.11 0.05
N ASP A 186 -8.39 52.29 -0.65
CA ASP A 186 -8.45 52.12 -2.11
C ASP A 186 -7.51 53.05 -2.89
N ARG A 187 -7.09 54.18 -2.30
CA ARG A 187 -6.08 55.08 -2.88
C ARG A 187 -4.78 54.37 -3.24
N TYR A 188 -4.36 53.41 -2.42
CA TYR A 188 -3.11 52.65 -2.63
C TYR A 188 -3.35 51.27 -3.28
N ALA A 189 -4.54 50.99 -3.80
CA ALA A 189 -4.86 49.68 -4.37
C ALA A 189 -3.92 49.30 -5.54
N ALA A 190 -3.53 50.26 -6.38
CA ALA A 190 -2.57 50.02 -7.45
C ALA A 190 -1.19 49.64 -6.91
N VAL A 191 -0.67 50.38 -5.91
CA VAL A 191 0.61 50.08 -5.24
C VAL A 191 0.56 48.70 -4.60
N ARG A 192 -0.48 48.40 -3.82
CA ARG A 192 -0.67 47.08 -3.18
C ARG A 192 -0.64 45.92 -4.17
N ARG A 193 -1.28 46.09 -5.34
CA ARG A 193 -1.28 45.06 -6.41
C ARG A 193 0.08 44.84 -7.05
N ARG A 194 0.97 45.84 -6.98
CA ARG A 194 2.32 45.79 -7.58
C ARG A 194 3.40 45.42 -6.58
N THR A 195 3.19 45.67 -5.29
CA THR A 195 4.14 45.32 -4.23
C THR A 195 4.00 43.86 -3.84
N LEU A 196 5.09 43.10 -4.01
CA LEU A 196 5.15 41.68 -3.69
C LEU A 196 6.06 41.36 -2.50
N GLY A 197 7.00 42.25 -2.14
CA GLY A 197 7.95 41.98 -1.05
C GLY A 197 8.26 43.16 -0.14
N PHE A 198 8.60 42.84 1.11
CA PHE A 198 9.32 43.67 2.07
C PHE A 198 10.68 43.04 2.34
N GLN A 199 11.75 43.79 2.08
CA GLN A 199 13.12 43.33 2.26
C GLN A 199 13.66 43.63 3.67
N LYS A 200 14.45 42.72 4.22
CA LYS A 200 15.16 42.85 5.51
C LYS A 200 14.23 43.14 6.70
N VAL A 201 13.15 42.37 6.85
CA VAL A 201 12.29 42.44 8.05
C VAL A 201 13.00 41.74 9.22
N ARG A 202 13.21 42.44 10.34
CA ARG A 202 14.02 41.92 11.46
C ARG A 202 13.26 41.93 12.79
N THR A 203 12.43 42.93 13.02
CA THR A 203 11.84 43.19 14.35
C THR A 203 10.42 42.64 14.45
N ARG A 204 10.22 41.61 15.29
CA ARG A 204 8.89 40.99 15.55
C ARG A 204 7.82 42.01 15.97
N ASP A 205 8.13 42.91 16.88
CA ASP A 205 7.15 43.90 17.39
C ASP A 205 6.77 44.92 16.32
N LYS A 206 7.71 45.32 15.44
CA LYS A 206 7.39 46.20 14.31
C LYS A 206 6.54 45.45 13.28
N ARG A 207 6.86 44.19 12.97
CA ARG A 207 6.09 43.33 12.07
C ARG A 207 4.61 43.28 12.48
N GLU A 208 4.32 43.02 13.75
CA GLU A 208 2.93 42.94 14.23
C GLU A 208 2.21 44.31 14.19
N LYS A 209 2.90 45.41 14.50
CA LYS A 209 2.34 46.77 14.35
C LYS A 209 2.00 47.08 12.90
N VAL A 210 2.90 46.77 11.97
CA VAL A 210 2.72 47.01 10.53
C VAL A 210 1.56 46.17 9.98
N LYS A 211 1.46 44.89 10.34
CA LYS A 211 0.28 44.06 10.00
C LYS A 211 -1.01 44.71 10.48
N GLY A 212 -1.02 45.27 11.68
CA GLY A 212 -2.15 46.01 12.23
C GLY A 212 -2.55 47.23 11.41
N TRP A 213 -1.56 48.00 10.93
CA TRP A 213 -1.81 49.19 10.10
C TRP A 213 -2.26 48.85 8.68
N LEU A 214 -1.67 47.84 8.05
CA LEU A 214 -1.95 47.46 6.66
C LEU A 214 -3.26 46.70 6.46
N LYS A 215 -3.88 46.21 7.54
CA LYS A 215 -5.23 45.60 7.58
C LYS A 215 -5.51 44.58 6.47
N GLY A 216 -5.09 43.34 6.69
CA GLY A 216 -5.39 42.21 5.80
C GLY A 216 -4.50 42.13 4.54
N TRP A 217 -3.73 43.17 4.23
CA TRP A 217 -2.69 43.14 3.21
C TRP A 217 -1.29 43.11 3.86
N TYR A 218 -0.47 42.13 3.49
CA TYR A 218 0.94 42.04 3.90
C TYR A 218 1.70 41.20 2.84
N PRO A 219 2.68 41.78 2.12
CA PRO A 219 3.46 41.08 1.09
C PRO A 219 4.46 40.08 1.69
N ALA A 220 5.20 39.37 0.84
CA ALA A 220 6.24 38.44 1.25
C ALA A 220 7.36 39.14 2.03
N GLU A 221 7.97 38.46 2.99
CA GLU A 221 9.25 38.90 3.57
C GLU A 221 10.37 38.25 2.74
N VAL A 222 11.26 39.06 2.17
CA VAL A 222 12.36 38.60 1.30
C VAL A 222 13.70 39.17 1.76
N GLU A 223 14.79 38.63 1.22
CA GLU A 223 16.15 39.05 1.53
C GLU A 223 16.93 39.44 0.27
N GLY A 224 17.96 40.25 0.47
CA GLY A 224 18.96 40.56 -0.55
C GLY A 224 20.20 41.18 0.09
N SER A 225 21.37 40.92 -0.51
CA SER A 225 22.66 41.24 0.11
C SER A 225 22.97 42.73 0.07
N ASP A 226 22.48 43.47 -0.92
CA ASP A 226 22.79 44.90 -1.11
C ASP A 226 24.32 45.15 -1.09
N PRO A 227 25.07 44.45 -1.98
CA PRO A 227 26.52 44.37 -1.90
C PRO A 227 27.18 45.63 -2.50
N LYS A 228 28.26 46.11 -1.87
CA LYS A 228 29.11 47.21 -2.37
C LYS A 228 30.43 46.72 -3.00
N ALA A 229 30.64 45.40 -3.05
CA ALA A 229 31.75 44.73 -3.70
C ALA A 229 31.39 43.25 -3.99
N ILE A 230 32.16 42.58 -4.86
CA ILE A 230 31.88 41.18 -5.26
C ILE A 230 31.91 40.21 -4.07
N ASP A 231 32.81 40.41 -3.12
CA ASP A 231 32.97 39.55 -1.94
C ASP A 231 31.81 39.66 -0.94
N GLN A 232 30.99 40.70 -1.05
CA GLN A 232 29.79 40.91 -0.23
C GLN A 232 28.53 40.25 -0.82
N ILE A 233 28.61 39.67 -2.02
CA ILE A 233 27.47 39.01 -2.66
C ILE A 233 26.98 37.86 -1.79
N GLY A 234 25.70 37.91 -1.44
CA GLY A 234 25.07 36.90 -0.58
C GLY A 234 25.37 37.04 0.91
N GLU A 235 25.98 38.14 1.37
CA GLU A 235 26.03 38.48 2.79
C GLU A 235 24.61 38.73 3.36
N GLY A 236 24.41 38.40 4.63
CA GLY A 236 23.13 38.54 5.33
C GLY A 236 22.27 37.26 5.37
N ASP A 237 21.03 37.41 5.81
CA ASP A 237 20.09 36.30 5.94
C ASP A 237 19.67 35.78 4.55
N PRO A 238 19.56 34.45 4.35
CA PRO A 238 19.15 33.89 3.07
C PRO A 238 17.62 33.93 2.89
N CYS A 239 17.20 33.99 1.64
CA CYS A 239 15.81 33.76 1.22
C CYS A 239 15.82 32.72 0.10
N TYR A 240 14.80 31.86 0.07
CA TYR A 240 14.65 30.82 -0.94
C TYR A 240 13.29 30.93 -1.62
N LEU A 241 13.28 30.79 -2.94
CA LEU A 241 12.07 30.73 -3.75
C LEU A 241 11.92 29.34 -4.37
N LYS A 242 10.70 28.79 -4.33
CA LYS A 242 10.35 27.58 -5.06
C LYS A 242 9.81 27.94 -6.44
N ILE A 243 10.58 27.64 -7.48
CA ILE A 243 10.21 27.92 -8.86
C ILE A 243 10.48 26.72 -9.78
N GLY A 244 9.69 26.62 -10.85
CA GLY A 244 9.85 25.68 -11.94
C GLY A 244 10.27 26.34 -13.26
N ALA A 245 10.42 27.66 -13.32
CA ALA A 245 10.94 28.34 -14.51
C ALA A 245 11.77 29.56 -14.13
N CYS A 246 12.90 29.77 -14.80
CA CYS A 246 13.74 30.97 -14.64
C CYS A 246 13.15 32.15 -15.44
N ALA A 247 11.92 32.54 -15.10
CA ALA A 247 11.14 33.58 -15.77
C ALA A 247 10.57 34.57 -14.76
N PHE A 248 10.34 35.81 -15.21
CA PHE A 248 9.76 36.88 -14.40
C PHE A 248 8.41 36.45 -13.80
N GLU A 249 7.55 35.81 -14.59
CA GLU A 249 6.22 35.35 -14.20
C GLU A 249 6.28 34.30 -13.09
N ALA A 250 7.26 33.39 -13.13
CA ALA A 250 7.43 32.34 -12.14
C ALA A 250 7.91 32.91 -10.79
N ILE A 251 8.85 33.86 -10.82
CA ILE A 251 9.32 34.55 -9.61
C ILE A 251 8.18 35.40 -9.01
N LYS A 252 7.46 36.15 -9.85
CA LYS A 252 6.26 36.90 -9.45
C LYS A 252 5.21 35.99 -8.82
N TYR A 253 4.96 34.81 -9.39
CA TYR A 253 4.03 33.84 -8.84
C TYR A 253 4.51 33.30 -7.48
N ALA A 254 5.79 32.91 -7.36
CA ALA A 254 6.35 32.40 -6.11
C ALA A 254 6.30 33.41 -4.96
N ILE A 255 6.62 34.68 -5.22
CA ILE A 255 6.55 35.73 -4.20
C ILE A 255 5.08 36.08 -3.88
N SER A 256 4.17 36.00 -4.86
CA SER A 256 2.75 36.22 -4.60
C SER A 256 2.15 35.10 -3.72
N ASP A 257 2.55 33.84 -3.94
CA ASP A 257 2.17 32.69 -3.10
C ASP A 257 3.23 32.38 -2.03
N HIS A 258 3.66 33.43 -1.33
CA HIS A 258 4.79 33.35 -0.38
C HIS A 258 4.61 32.36 0.77
N ARG A 259 3.37 31.93 1.06
CA ARG A 259 3.11 30.93 2.10
C ARG A 259 3.62 29.54 1.72
N ASN A 260 3.61 29.22 0.43
CA ASN A 260 3.98 27.90 -0.07
C ASN A 260 5.34 27.90 -0.79
N ARG A 261 5.79 29.08 -1.28
CA ARG A 261 6.93 29.19 -2.20
C ARG A 261 8.04 30.13 -1.76
N VAL A 262 7.96 30.74 -0.58
CA VAL A 262 9.04 31.56 0.02
C VAL A 262 9.48 30.93 1.34
N SER A 263 10.78 30.75 1.53
CA SER A 263 11.34 30.23 2.79
C SER A 263 12.54 31.08 3.23
N ALA A 264 12.63 31.38 4.53
CA ALA A 264 13.78 32.05 5.13
C ALA A 264 14.93 31.08 5.46
N THR A 265 14.70 29.78 5.38
CA THR A 265 15.71 28.74 5.63
C THR A 265 15.85 27.83 4.43
N LYS A 266 17.04 27.24 4.26
CA LYS A 266 17.27 26.24 3.23
C LYS A 266 16.37 25.03 3.49
N PRO A 267 15.49 24.65 2.55
CA PRO A 267 14.61 23.52 2.74
C PRO A 267 15.42 22.22 2.87
N GLU A 268 14.97 21.34 3.76
CA GLU A 268 15.60 20.04 3.94
C GLU A 268 15.41 19.16 2.69
N PRO A 269 16.36 18.25 2.39
CA PRO A 269 16.13 17.21 1.40
C PRO A 269 14.90 16.36 1.75
N TYR A 270 14.22 15.86 0.72
CA TYR A 270 13.11 14.93 0.89
C TYR A 270 13.56 13.67 1.63
N LYS A 271 12.82 13.28 2.68
CA LYS A 271 13.10 12.10 3.51
C LYS A 271 12.18 10.92 3.23
N HIS A 272 11.19 11.12 2.36
CA HIS A 272 10.27 10.08 1.92
C HIS A 272 10.75 9.49 0.60
N SER A 273 10.44 8.22 0.38
CA SER A 273 10.65 7.56 -0.90
C SER A 273 9.75 8.14 -1.99
N HIS A 274 10.21 8.08 -3.24
CA HIS A 274 9.45 8.64 -4.37
C HIS A 274 9.93 8.08 -5.71
N ILE A 275 9.07 8.15 -6.71
CA ILE A 275 9.39 7.89 -8.11
C ILE A 275 10.01 9.15 -8.71
N SER A 276 11.19 9.01 -9.31
CA SER A 276 11.84 10.10 -10.04
C SER A 276 11.45 10.13 -11.52
N SER A 277 11.25 8.96 -12.15
CA SER A 277 10.81 8.87 -13.54
C SER A 277 10.22 7.51 -13.89
N VAL A 278 9.38 7.47 -14.91
CA VAL A 278 8.97 6.26 -15.63
C VAL A 278 9.38 6.36 -17.10
N SER A 279 9.93 5.29 -17.65
CA SER A 279 10.28 5.16 -19.07
C SER A 279 9.60 3.92 -19.67
N PHE A 280 9.30 3.97 -20.95
CA PHE A 280 8.62 2.89 -21.67
C PHE A 280 9.48 2.43 -22.85
N GLU A 281 9.67 1.12 -22.97
CA GLU A 281 10.32 0.47 -24.12
C GLU A 281 9.29 -0.45 -24.79
N GLY A 282 8.96 -0.21 -26.04
CA GLY A 282 7.88 -0.88 -26.77
C GLY A 282 6.48 -0.31 -26.47
N GLY A 283 5.50 -0.73 -27.28
CA GLY A 283 4.11 -0.30 -27.16
C GLY A 283 3.84 1.11 -27.68
N VAL A 284 2.80 1.76 -27.17
CA VAL A 284 2.30 3.07 -27.64
C VAL A 284 3.16 4.23 -27.14
N LEU A 285 3.84 4.07 -26.00
CA LEU A 285 4.67 5.10 -25.37
C LEU A 285 6.18 4.84 -25.58
N ASP A 286 6.56 4.05 -26.58
CA ASP A 286 7.96 3.68 -26.80
C ASP A 286 8.91 4.90 -26.87
N GLY A 287 10.02 4.81 -26.14
CA GLY A 287 11.02 5.87 -26.04
C GLY A 287 10.62 7.08 -25.18
N GLN A 288 9.39 7.12 -24.66
CA GLN A 288 8.93 8.23 -23.80
C GLN A 288 9.48 8.05 -22.37
N THR A 289 9.93 9.16 -21.78
CA THR A 289 10.31 9.23 -20.37
C THR A 289 9.55 10.36 -19.69
N ILE A 290 8.81 10.04 -18.63
CA ILE A 290 8.10 11.01 -17.81
C ILE A 290 8.86 11.17 -16.50
N ARG A 291 9.23 12.41 -16.16
CA ARG A 291 9.90 12.75 -14.91
C ARG A 291 8.90 13.36 -13.93
N PHE A 292 9.02 12.95 -12.66
CA PHE A 292 8.12 13.34 -11.59
C PHE A 292 8.85 14.15 -10.52
N SER A 293 8.08 14.98 -9.82
CA SER A 293 8.49 15.68 -8.61
C SER A 293 8.33 14.76 -7.39
N PRO A 294 9.13 14.89 -6.34
CA PRO A 294 8.85 14.22 -5.07
C PRO A 294 7.54 14.68 -4.39
N GLU A 295 6.90 15.74 -4.88
CA GLU A 295 5.70 16.32 -4.26
C GLU A 295 4.43 16.06 -5.11
N LEU A 296 3.72 17.10 -5.59
CA LEU A 296 2.49 16.94 -6.35
C LEU A 296 2.74 16.95 -7.86
N ASP A 297 2.48 15.81 -8.49
CA ASP A 297 2.41 15.63 -9.94
C ASP A 297 0.97 15.45 -10.40
N THR A 298 0.61 16.14 -11.49
CA THR A 298 -0.74 16.04 -12.08
C THR A 298 -0.67 15.70 -13.56
N LEU A 299 -1.29 14.58 -13.93
CA LEU A 299 -1.53 14.18 -15.31
C LEU A 299 -2.84 14.79 -15.77
N ILE A 300 -2.78 15.65 -16.79
CA ILE A 300 -3.92 16.37 -17.34
C ILE A 300 -4.15 16.00 -18.80
N GLY A 301 -5.38 16.10 -19.27
CA GLY A 301 -5.72 15.82 -20.68
C GLY A 301 -7.19 15.51 -20.86
N ILE A 302 -7.65 15.50 -22.11
CA ILE A 302 -9.03 15.12 -22.46
C ILE A 302 -9.31 13.64 -22.14
N ARG A 303 -10.58 13.23 -22.20
CA ARG A 303 -10.92 11.80 -22.09
C ARG A 303 -10.23 10.99 -23.19
N GLY A 304 -9.69 9.82 -22.84
CA GLY A 304 -8.93 8.98 -23.77
C GLY A 304 -7.49 9.45 -24.04
N SER A 305 -6.97 10.43 -23.31
CA SER A 305 -5.61 10.97 -23.54
C SER A 305 -4.46 10.11 -22.99
N GLY A 306 -4.73 8.96 -22.38
CA GLY A 306 -3.71 8.05 -21.83
C GLY A 306 -3.34 8.23 -20.35
N LYS A 307 -3.99 9.16 -19.60
CA LYS A 307 -3.68 9.42 -18.17
C LYS A 307 -3.76 8.15 -17.30
N SER A 308 -4.91 7.48 -17.31
CA SER A 308 -5.15 6.25 -16.55
C SER A 308 -4.18 5.14 -16.95
N ALA A 309 -3.85 5.07 -18.24
CA ALA A 309 -2.96 4.04 -18.77
C ALA A 309 -1.51 4.22 -18.26
N ILE A 310 -1.04 5.45 -18.10
CA ILE A 310 0.25 5.76 -17.46
C ILE A 310 0.24 5.34 -15.98
N LEU A 311 -0.81 5.69 -15.23
CA LEU A 311 -0.90 5.33 -13.82
C LEU A 311 -1.00 3.81 -13.61
N GLU A 312 -1.76 3.11 -14.46
CA GLU A 312 -1.86 1.64 -14.45
C GLU A 312 -0.53 0.96 -14.80
N ALA A 313 0.25 1.52 -15.73
CA ALA A 313 1.58 1.01 -16.04
C ALA A 313 2.57 1.20 -14.86
N ILE A 314 2.47 2.31 -14.12
CA ILE A 314 3.24 2.53 -12.88
C ILE A 314 2.81 1.52 -11.81
N ARG A 315 1.50 1.34 -11.59
CA ARG A 315 0.96 0.34 -10.66
C ARG A 315 1.47 -1.07 -11.00
N TYR A 316 1.44 -1.43 -12.28
CA TYR A 316 1.95 -2.70 -12.78
C TYR A 316 3.45 -2.85 -12.54
N GLY A 317 4.26 -1.84 -12.86
CA GLY A 317 5.70 -1.86 -12.64
C GLY A 317 6.10 -1.97 -11.16
N LEU A 318 5.34 -1.35 -10.26
CA LEU A 318 5.55 -1.43 -8.81
C LEU A 318 4.96 -2.68 -8.15
N ASP A 319 4.35 -3.58 -8.92
CA ASP A 319 3.66 -4.76 -8.43
C ASP A 319 2.60 -4.47 -7.34
N ILE A 320 1.88 -3.36 -7.51
CA ILE A 320 0.78 -2.98 -6.62
C ILE A 320 -0.48 -3.78 -7.02
N PRO A 321 -1.03 -4.64 -6.16
CA PRO A 321 -2.18 -5.47 -6.49
C PRO A 321 -3.47 -4.63 -6.61
N PHE A 322 -4.46 -5.17 -7.33
CA PHE A 322 -5.81 -4.62 -7.28
C PHE A 322 -6.45 -4.91 -5.92
N GLY A 323 -7.29 -3.99 -5.44
CA GLY A 323 -8.15 -4.26 -4.28
C GLY A 323 -9.14 -5.40 -4.55
N ILE A 324 -9.65 -6.02 -3.48
CA ILE A 324 -10.68 -7.08 -3.48
C ILE A 324 -11.91 -6.65 -4.27
N LYS A 325 -12.26 -5.36 -4.23
CA LYS A 325 -13.41 -4.76 -4.92
C LYS A 325 -13.02 -3.78 -6.03
N ALA A 326 -11.82 -3.87 -6.57
CA ALA A 326 -11.42 -3.03 -7.69
C ALA A 326 -12.44 -3.17 -8.83
N LEU A 327 -12.98 -2.04 -9.28
CA LEU A 327 -13.89 -2.01 -10.42
C LEU A 327 -13.08 -2.15 -11.72
N ASP A 328 -13.72 -2.71 -12.75
CA ASP A 328 -13.21 -2.75 -14.12
C ASP A 328 -11.79 -3.35 -14.24
N THR A 329 -11.47 -4.39 -13.48
CA THR A 329 -10.12 -5.00 -13.44
C THR A 329 -9.64 -5.51 -14.79
N GLU A 330 -10.54 -6.04 -15.62
CA GLU A 330 -10.23 -6.47 -16.99
C GLU A 330 -9.79 -5.27 -17.84
N TYR A 331 -10.58 -4.19 -17.86
CA TYR A 331 -10.22 -2.94 -18.53
C TYR A 331 -8.89 -2.36 -18.02
N LYS A 332 -8.64 -2.36 -16.70
CA LYS A 332 -7.37 -1.89 -16.11
C LYS A 332 -6.16 -2.72 -16.55
N ARG A 333 -6.32 -4.04 -16.73
CA ARG A 333 -5.28 -4.91 -17.30
C ARG A 333 -5.07 -4.63 -18.79
N ASP A 334 -6.16 -4.50 -19.54
CA ASP A 334 -6.10 -4.18 -20.97
C ASP A 334 -5.40 -2.84 -21.24
N LEU A 335 -5.50 -1.86 -20.33
CA LEU A 335 -4.76 -0.60 -20.44
C LEU A 335 -3.24 -0.81 -20.39
N VAL A 336 -2.75 -1.70 -19.52
CA VAL A 336 -1.32 -2.02 -19.43
C VAL A 336 -0.86 -2.73 -20.70
N ASP A 337 -1.63 -3.72 -21.15
CA ASP A 337 -1.35 -4.44 -22.39
C ASP A 337 -1.34 -3.52 -23.61
N HIS A 338 -2.24 -2.54 -23.64
CA HIS A 338 -2.31 -1.55 -24.69
C HIS A 338 -1.09 -0.60 -24.67
N VAL A 339 -0.68 -0.11 -23.50
CA VAL A 339 0.45 0.84 -23.37
C VAL A 339 1.78 0.17 -23.68
N LEU A 340 2.02 -1.02 -23.14
CA LEU A 340 3.30 -1.71 -23.27
C LEU A 340 3.36 -2.58 -24.54
N GLY A 341 2.23 -3.06 -25.04
CA GLY A 341 2.20 -4.03 -26.14
C GLY A 341 2.86 -5.36 -25.77
N SER A 342 3.08 -6.20 -26.79
CA SER A 342 3.74 -7.50 -26.60
C SER A 342 5.24 -7.32 -26.43
N GLY A 343 5.79 -7.79 -25.31
CA GLY A 343 7.22 -7.72 -25.01
C GLY A 343 7.73 -6.32 -24.63
N GLY A 344 6.87 -5.31 -24.56
CA GLY A 344 7.26 -4.01 -24.04
C GLY A 344 7.47 -4.03 -22.53
N LYS A 345 8.21 -3.04 -22.04
CA LYS A 345 8.74 -2.97 -20.69
C LYS A 345 8.53 -1.59 -20.09
N VAL A 346 8.12 -1.55 -18.84
CA VAL A 346 8.12 -0.32 -18.03
C VAL A 346 9.38 -0.28 -17.17
N ILE A 347 10.01 0.89 -17.08
CA ILE A 347 11.20 1.16 -16.26
C ILE A 347 10.87 2.28 -15.29
N ILE A 348 10.88 1.99 -14.00
CA ILE A 348 10.61 2.98 -12.95
C ILE A 348 11.91 3.24 -12.20
N ARG A 349 12.33 4.51 -12.14
CA ARG A 349 13.44 4.94 -11.30
C ARG A 349 12.89 5.55 -10.02
N ALA A 350 13.28 5.00 -8.88
CA ALA A 350 12.80 5.40 -7.57
C ALA A 350 13.95 5.69 -6.61
N VAL A 351 13.68 6.46 -5.58
CA VAL A 351 14.61 6.79 -4.49
C VAL A 351 13.96 6.37 -3.18
N ASP A 352 14.68 5.64 -2.33
CA ASP A 352 14.18 5.25 -1.00
C ASP A 352 14.32 6.36 0.06
N GLN A 353 13.84 6.11 1.28
CA GLN A 353 13.92 7.05 2.41
C GLN A 353 15.36 7.39 2.84
N ARG A 354 16.36 6.63 2.38
CA ARG A 354 17.79 6.84 2.67
C ARG A 354 18.50 7.57 1.53
N GLY A 355 17.80 7.86 0.44
CA GLY A 355 18.36 8.50 -0.76
C GLY A 355 19.01 7.53 -1.74
N GLN A 356 18.88 6.21 -1.56
CA GLN A 356 19.41 5.23 -2.50
C GLN A 356 18.52 5.18 -3.75
N ALA A 357 19.14 5.22 -4.93
CA ALA A 357 18.44 5.10 -6.21
C ALA A 357 18.29 3.63 -6.61
N TYR A 358 17.13 3.29 -7.15
CA TYR A 358 16.77 1.98 -7.69
C TYR A 358 16.18 2.12 -9.09
N GLU A 359 16.37 1.09 -9.90
CA GLU A 359 15.69 0.94 -11.19
C GLU A 359 14.88 -0.36 -11.20
N ILE A 360 13.57 -0.24 -11.34
CA ILE A 360 12.62 -1.34 -11.38
C ILE A 360 12.23 -1.56 -12.83
N ARG A 361 12.32 -2.79 -13.33
CA ARG A 361 11.98 -3.14 -14.72
C ARG A 361 10.94 -4.25 -14.71
N ARG A 362 9.90 -4.12 -15.52
CA ARG A 362 8.90 -5.18 -15.70
C ARG A 362 8.49 -5.29 -17.15
N ILE A 363 8.70 -6.45 -17.75
CA ILE A 363 8.21 -6.74 -19.11
C ILE A 363 6.74 -7.15 -19.02
N ASN A 364 5.94 -6.73 -19.99
CA ASN A 364 4.52 -7.05 -20.03
C ASN A 364 4.31 -8.57 -20.06
N GLY A 365 3.39 -9.06 -19.22
CA GLY A 365 3.10 -10.48 -19.01
C GLY A 365 4.00 -11.17 -17.96
N GLU A 366 5.06 -10.53 -17.46
CA GLU A 366 5.88 -11.12 -16.40
C GLU A 366 5.20 -11.06 -15.04
N ARG A 367 5.44 -12.11 -14.24
CA ARG A 367 4.85 -12.25 -12.90
C ARG A 367 5.47 -11.32 -11.87
N GLN A 368 6.78 -11.07 -11.95
CA GLN A 368 7.50 -10.25 -10.98
C GLN A 368 8.43 -9.27 -11.72
N PRO A 369 8.63 -8.06 -11.17
CA PRO A 369 9.60 -7.11 -11.68
C PRO A 369 11.03 -7.42 -11.22
N ASP A 370 12.00 -7.03 -12.02
CA ASP A 370 13.42 -7.01 -11.68
C ASP A 370 13.81 -5.69 -11.01
N VAL A 371 14.67 -5.75 -9.99
CA VAL A 371 15.20 -4.56 -9.28
C VAL A 371 16.69 -4.44 -9.52
N TYR A 372 17.17 -3.26 -9.89
CA TYR A 372 18.58 -2.96 -10.11
C TYR A 372 19.05 -1.84 -9.19
N VAL A 373 20.26 -2.00 -8.64
CA VAL A 373 21.00 -0.96 -7.91
C VAL A 373 22.34 -0.79 -8.60
N ASP A 374 22.65 0.43 -9.04
CA ASP A 374 23.86 0.75 -9.81
C ASP A 374 24.08 -0.17 -11.03
N GLY A 375 22.98 -0.59 -11.68
CA GLY A 375 22.99 -1.48 -12.84
C GLY A 375 23.13 -2.98 -12.52
N VAL A 376 23.21 -3.36 -11.24
CA VAL A 376 23.31 -4.75 -10.78
C VAL A 376 21.94 -5.25 -10.31
N LEU A 377 21.51 -6.41 -10.81
CA LEU A 377 20.26 -7.07 -10.40
C LEU A 377 20.31 -7.48 -8.92
N GLN A 378 19.28 -7.11 -8.16
CA GLN A 378 19.11 -7.39 -6.74
C GLN A 378 17.81 -8.20 -6.52
N PRO A 379 17.88 -9.54 -6.51
CA PRO A 379 16.70 -10.37 -6.31
C PRO A 379 16.19 -10.28 -4.86
N GLY A 380 14.87 -10.28 -4.69
CA GLY A 380 14.22 -10.36 -3.37
C GLY A 380 14.07 -9.05 -2.60
N ILE A 381 14.39 -7.89 -3.20
CA ILE A 381 14.10 -6.59 -2.59
C ILE A 381 12.60 -6.31 -2.63
N SER A 382 12.01 -5.94 -1.49
CA SER A 382 10.60 -5.54 -1.43
C SER A 382 10.39 -4.17 -2.05
N LEU A 383 9.59 -4.11 -3.12
CA LEU A 383 9.25 -2.85 -3.80
C LEU A 383 8.48 -1.88 -2.92
N ARG A 384 7.53 -2.39 -2.13
CA ARG A 384 6.51 -1.64 -1.41
C ARG A 384 6.86 -1.32 0.04
N GLU A 385 7.98 -1.86 0.54
CA GLU A 385 8.50 -1.57 1.88
C GLU A 385 9.89 -0.93 1.84
N THR A 386 10.76 -1.38 0.92
CA THR A 386 12.15 -0.91 0.84
C THR A 386 12.31 0.24 -0.14
N ILE A 387 11.79 0.10 -1.37
CA ILE A 387 12.06 1.08 -2.44
C ILE A 387 11.08 2.25 -2.38
N ILE A 388 9.78 1.97 -2.43
CA ILE A 388 8.71 2.93 -2.19
C ILE A 388 7.97 2.46 -0.94
N HIS A 389 8.00 3.24 0.13
CA HIS A 389 7.38 2.89 1.39
C HIS A 389 5.86 3.07 1.31
N LYS A 390 5.15 1.94 1.38
CA LYS A 390 3.68 1.83 1.42
C LYS A 390 2.98 2.67 0.34
N PRO A 391 3.20 2.39 -0.96
CA PRO A 391 2.47 3.11 -2.00
C PRO A 391 0.98 2.76 -1.96
N LEU A 392 0.11 3.76 -2.09
CA LEU A 392 -1.34 3.57 -2.19
C LEU A 392 -1.83 3.87 -3.60
N TYR A 393 -2.65 2.96 -4.14
CA TYR A 393 -3.24 3.08 -5.46
C TYR A 393 -4.77 3.07 -5.39
N PHE A 394 -5.40 4.07 -6.02
CA PHE A 394 -6.83 4.13 -6.27
C PHE A 394 -7.06 4.44 -7.74
N GLY A 395 -7.59 3.47 -8.49
CA GLY A 395 -7.98 3.66 -9.88
C GLY A 395 -9.31 4.41 -10.00
N GLN A 396 -9.73 4.63 -11.24
CA GLN A 396 -10.97 5.34 -11.54
C GLN A 396 -12.17 4.69 -10.84
N LYS A 397 -13.00 5.51 -10.17
CA LYS A 397 -14.17 5.12 -9.34
C LYS A 397 -13.87 4.23 -8.12
N ASP A 398 -12.61 3.93 -7.80
CA ASP A 398 -12.30 3.12 -6.61
C ASP A 398 -12.66 3.87 -5.32
N LEU A 399 -12.56 5.21 -5.29
CA LEU A 399 -12.93 6.03 -4.12
C LEU A 399 -14.45 6.24 -3.95
N SER A 400 -15.24 6.02 -4.99
CA SER A 400 -16.70 6.14 -4.96
C SER A 400 -17.42 4.81 -4.98
N ALA A 401 -16.69 3.70 -5.00
CA ALA A 401 -17.24 2.36 -4.91
C ALA A 401 -18.12 2.23 -3.66
N THR A 402 -19.36 1.77 -3.86
CA THR A 402 -20.33 1.55 -2.79
C THR A 402 -20.75 0.08 -2.74
N GLY A 403 -20.95 -0.44 -1.53
CA GLY A 403 -21.47 -1.79 -1.28
C GLY A 403 -20.70 -2.56 -0.21
N GLU A 404 -21.32 -3.60 0.34
CA GLU A 404 -20.80 -4.40 1.47
C GLU A 404 -19.37 -4.90 1.28
N GLY A 405 -18.43 -4.46 2.11
CA GLY A 405 -17.04 -4.90 2.06
C GLY A 405 -16.10 -3.95 1.31
N PHE A 406 -16.57 -2.78 0.89
CA PHE A 406 -15.69 -1.68 0.52
C PHE A 406 -14.81 -1.25 1.71
N GLU A 407 -15.40 -1.19 2.92
CA GLU A 407 -14.68 -0.86 4.15
C GLU A 407 -13.59 -1.90 4.44
N LYS A 408 -13.88 -3.18 4.17
CA LYS A 408 -12.89 -4.26 4.26
C LYS A 408 -11.77 -4.09 3.23
N ASP A 409 -12.09 -3.75 1.98
CA ASP A 409 -11.09 -3.46 0.94
C ASP A 409 -10.17 -2.30 1.33
N LEU A 410 -10.74 -1.25 1.92
CA LEU A 410 -9.98 -0.09 2.39
C LEU A 410 -9.03 -0.48 3.53
N VAL A 411 -9.51 -1.23 4.53
CA VAL A 411 -8.66 -1.76 5.60
C VAL A 411 -7.56 -2.66 5.03
N GLU A 412 -7.88 -3.49 4.03
CA GLU A 412 -6.92 -4.37 3.37
C GLU A 412 -5.82 -3.57 2.65
N LYS A 413 -6.18 -2.52 1.89
CA LYS A 413 -5.22 -1.65 1.21
C LYS A 413 -4.28 -0.92 2.18
N LEU A 414 -4.74 -0.64 3.40
CA LEU A 414 -3.96 0.07 4.40
C LEU A 414 -3.07 -0.83 5.26
N LEU A 415 -3.60 -2.00 5.63
CA LEU A 415 -2.99 -2.84 6.67
C LEU A 415 -2.57 -4.23 6.17
N GLY A 416 -2.97 -4.65 4.97
CA GLY A 416 -2.79 -6.01 4.48
C GLY A 416 -1.33 -6.50 4.54
N GLU A 417 -0.37 -5.63 4.24
CA GLU A 417 1.07 -5.96 4.32
C GLU A 417 1.54 -6.22 5.76
N LYS A 418 1.04 -5.46 6.74
CA LYS A 418 1.38 -5.65 8.17
C LYS A 418 0.83 -6.97 8.74
N LEU A 419 -0.17 -7.57 8.07
CA LEU A 419 -0.88 -8.76 8.53
C LEU A 419 -0.36 -10.07 7.90
N ILE A 420 0.62 -10.01 6.98
CA ILE A 420 1.13 -11.18 6.25
C ILE A 420 1.60 -12.28 7.22
N ASP A 421 2.47 -11.95 8.17
CA ASP A 421 3.02 -12.93 9.13
C ASP A 421 1.93 -13.61 9.98
N ILE A 422 0.91 -12.86 10.39
CA ILE A 422 -0.22 -13.40 11.16
C ILE A 422 -1.07 -14.32 10.28
N ARG A 423 -1.31 -13.93 9.02
CA ARG A 423 -2.09 -14.71 8.07
C ARG A 423 -1.41 -16.00 7.64
N ASP A 424 -0.08 -16.01 7.51
CA ASP A 424 0.68 -17.24 7.26
C ASP A 424 0.56 -18.23 8.43
N ARG A 425 0.57 -17.72 9.66
CA ARG A 425 0.29 -18.52 10.86
C ARG A 425 -1.15 -19.05 10.88
N ILE A 426 -2.13 -18.23 10.51
CA ILE A 426 -3.53 -18.64 10.37
C ILE A 426 -3.66 -19.78 9.36
N GLU A 427 -3.04 -19.65 8.18
CA GLU A 427 -3.13 -20.66 7.13
C GLU A 427 -2.46 -21.98 7.55
N THR A 428 -1.30 -21.91 8.21
CA THR A 428 -0.65 -23.08 8.82
C THR A 428 -1.57 -23.76 9.84
N GLN A 429 -2.27 -22.97 10.67
CA GLN A 429 -3.17 -23.49 11.68
C GLN A 429 -4.45 -24.10 11.07
N ARG A 430 -4.98 -23.53 9.98
CA ARG A 430 -6.08 -24.12 9.20
C ARG A 430 -5.74 -25.50 8.68
N GLN A 431 -4.54 -25.68 8.10
CA GLN A 431 -4.09 -26.97 7.59
C GLN A 431 -4.06 -28.03 8.70
N LYS A 432 -3.51 -27.71 9.88
CA LYS A 432 -3.50 -28.61 11.05
C LYS A 432 -4.92 -29.01 11.45
N LEU A 433 -5.84 -28.05 11.57
CA LEU A 433 -7.23 -28.33 11.92
C LEU A 433 -7.90 -29.25 10.88
N SER A 434 -7.74 -28.97 9.59
CA SER A 434 -8.26 -29.82 8.51
C SER A 434 -7.74 -31.25 8.58
N GLU A 435 -6.44 -31.45 8.87
CA GLU A 435 -5.85 -32.79 9.02
C GLU A 435 -6.43 -33.57 10.21
N VAL A 436 -6.62 -32.91 11.37
CA VAL A 436 -7.21 -33.54 12.55
C VAL A 436 -8.67 -33.93 12.28
N VAL A 437 -9.45 -33.03 11.66
CA VAL A 437 -10.86 -33.30 11.30
C VAL A 437 -10.96 -34.45 10.29
N ALA A 438 -10.07 -34.51 9.30
CA ALA A 438 -10.03 -35.61 8.33
C ALA A 438 -9.72 -36.96 9.00
N ARG A 439 -8.79 -36.99 9.97
CA ARG A 439 -8.50 -38.20 10.77
C ARG A 439 -9.70 -38.62 11.60
N TRP A 440 -10.40 -37.67 12.23
CA TRP A 440 -11.61 -37.94 13.01
C TRP A 440 -12.74 -38.52 12.16
N ARG A 441 -12.99 -37.98 10.96
CA ARG A 441 -14.07 -38.42 10.06
C ARG A 441 -13.88 -39.87 9.57
N LYS A 442 -12.63 -40.30 9.36
CA LYS A 442 -12.28 -41.69 8.98
C LYS A 442 -12.68 -42.74 10.02
N LEU A 443 -12.94 -42.34 11.27
CA LEU A 443 -13.32 -43.25 12.36
C LEU A 443 -14.83 -43.41 12.55
N SER A 444 -15.66 -42.89 11.63
CA SER A 444 -17.13 -42.95 11.72
C SER A 444 -17.68 -44.39 11.61
N ASN A 445 -18.80 -44.66 12.30
CA ASN A 445 -19.56 -45.92 12.34
C ASN A 445 -19.19 -46.98 13.42
N THR A 446 -18.66 -46.55 14.57
CA THR A 446 -18.18 -47.42 15.68
C THR A 446 -19.27 -47.80 16.71
N GLU A 447 -20.24 -46.91 16.98
CA GLU A 447 -21.17 -47.02 18.12
C GLU A 447 -22.27 -48.08 17.90
N GLU A 448 -22.86 -48.15 16.71
CA GLU A 448 -23.87 -49.16 16.36
C GLU A 448 -23.28 -50.57 16.37
N LYS A 449 -22.08 -50.72 15.79
CA LYS A 449 -21.32 -51.98 15.82
C LYS A 449 -20.99 -52.40 17.25
N ARG A 450 -20.64 -51.45 18.12
CA ARG A 450 -20.37 -51.73 19.54
C ARG A 450 -21.59 -52.31 20.25
N LYS A 451 -22.77 -51.69 20.11
CA LYS A 451 -24.03 -52.22 20.68
C LYS A 451 -24.36 -53.62 20.17
N GLU A 452 -24.15 -53.87 18.87
CA GLU A 452 -24.35 -55.18 18.27
C GLU A 452 -23.47 -56.27 18.91
N TYR A 453 -22.16 -56.01 19.05
CA TYR A 453 -21.22 -56.96 19.64
C TYR A 453 -21.38 -57.11 21.16
N GLU A 454 -21.78 -56.06 21.89
CA GLU A 454 -22.15 -56.16 23.32
C GLU A 454 -23.35 -57.08 23.53
N ASN A 455 -24.38 -56.99 22.67
CA ASN A 455 -25.53 -57.87 22.71
C ASN A 455 -25.15 -59.33 22.40
N LYS A 456 -24.32 -59.54 21.37
CA LYS A 456 -23.78 -60.88 21.04
C LYS A 456 -22.99 -61.48 22.20
N LYS A 457 -22.17 -60.67 22.89
CA LYS A 457 -21.41 -61.12 24.08
C LYS A 457 -22.32 -61.51 25.23
N ARG A 458 -23.36 -60.70 25.54
CA ARG A 458 -24.30 -60.99 26.64
C ARG A 458 -25.09 -62.27 26.40
N ASP A 459 -25.61 -62.49 25.19
CA ASP A 459 -26.34 -63.71 24.84
C ASP A 459 -25.44 -64.95 24.94
N ALA A 460 -24.21 -64.87 24.39
CA ALA A 460 -23.25 -65.96 24.47
C ALA A 460 -22.84 -66.30 25.92
N ALA A 461 -22.56 -65.28 26.74
CA ALA A 461 -22.19 -65.45 28.15
C ALA A 461 -23.33 -66.04 29.00
N PHE A 462 -24.57 -65.63 28.75
CA PHE A 462 -25.74 -66.14 29.46
C PHE A 462 -25.95 -67.63 29.18
N ARG A 463 -25.86 -68.04 27.91
CA ARG A 463 -26.00 -69.45 27.52
C ARG A 463 -24.86 -70.32 28.04
N LEU A 464 -23.64 -69.79 28.15
CA LEU A 464 -22.49 -70.52 28.71
C LEU A 464 -22.63 -70.80 30.21
N LYS A 465 -23.31 -69.95 31.00
CA LYS A 465 -23.57 -70.22 32.43
C LYS A 465 -24.36 -71.51 32.66
N PHE A 466 -25.27 -71.85 31.75
CA PHE A 466 -26.04 -73.10 31.80
C PHE A 466 -25.13 -74.34 31.75
N PHE A 467 -23.98 -74.28 31.07
CA PHE A 467 -23.00 -75.37 31.02
C PHE A 467 -22.11 -75.43 32.27
N GLN A 468 -21.84 -74.29 32.91
CA GLN A 468 -21.06 -74.21 34.17
C GLN A 468 -21.84 -74.83 35.35
N GLU A 469 -23.14 -74.55 35.45
CA GLU A 469 -24.01 -75.06 36.52
C GLU A 469 -24.18 -76.60 36.50
N HIS A 470 -23.89 -77.24 35.37
CA HIS A 470 -23.96 -78.69 35.20
C HIS A 470 -22.59 -79.41 35.31
N GLY A 471 -21.50 -78.71 35.64
CA GLY A 471 -20.19 -79.32 35.96
C GLY A 471 -19.45 -79.94 34.76
N ILE A 472 -19.79 -79.55 33.54
CA ILE A 472 -19.23 -80.10 32.27
C ILE A 472 -18.00 -79.29 31.79
N GLU A 473 -17.74 -78.14 32.40
CA GLU A 473 -16.75 -77.14 32.00
C GLU A 473 -15.31 -77.70 31.94
N GLU A 474 -14.79 -78.30 33.00
CA GLU A 474 -13.38 -78.76 33.06
C GLU A 474 -13.00 -79.76 31.95
N LYS A 475 -13.93 -80.61 31.53
CA LYS A 475 -13.66 -81.67 30.53
C LYS A 475 -13.70 -81.14 29.08
N LEU A 476 -14.56 -80.17 28.78
CA LEU A 476 -14.63 -79.54 27.45
C LEU A 476 -13.63 -78.37 27.30
N GLN A 477 -13.21 -77.76 28.42
CA GLN A 477 -12.29 -76.62 28.42
C GLN A 477 -10.91 -76.97 27.84
N ARG A 478 -10.40 -78.19 28.07
CA ARG A 478 -9.09 -78.60 27.53
C ARG A 478 -9.04 -78.62 26.00
N GLN A 479 -10.14 -78.99 25.34
CA GLN A 479 -10.23 -78.95 23.88
C GLN A 479 -10.36 -77.52 23.36
N VAL A 480 -11.12 -76.69 24.08
CA VAL A 480 -11.24 -75.26 23.82
C VAL A 480 -9.90 -74.55 23.96
N ASP A 481 -9.12 -74.85 24.99
CA ASP A 481 -7.80 -74.27 25.21
C ASP A 481 -6.86 -74.59 24.03
N PHE A 482 -6.92 -75.83 23.52
CA PHE A 482 -6.21 -76.21 22.30
C PHE A 482 -6.73 -75.48 21.05
N ASP A 483 -8.05 -75.25 20.93
CA ASP A 483 -8.64 -74.43 19.88
C ASP A 483 -8.20 -72.95 20.00
N THR A 484 -8.06 -72.44 21.22
CA THR A 484 -7.58 -71.09 21.54
C THR A 484 -6.10 -70.93 21.21
N ASP A 485 -5.26 -71.89 21.57
CA ASP A 485 -3.85 -71.93 21.22
C ASP A 485 -3.65 -71.99 19.70
N ALA A 486 -4.44 -72.82 18.99
CA ALA A 486 -4.41 -72.90 17.54
C ALA A 486 -4.81 -71.56 16.89
N ARG A 487 -5.85 -70.90 17.44
CA ARG A 487 -6.27 -69.56 17.01
C ARG A 487 -5.21 -68.51 17.31
N LYS A 488 -4.51 -68.59 18.44
CA LYS A 488 -3.43 -67.67 18.80
C LYS A 488 -2.23 -67.81 17.88
N CYS A 489 -1.82 -69.05 17.59
CA CYS A 489 -0.79 -69.33 16.58
C CYS A 489 -1.18 -68.75 15.22
N LYS A 490 -2.45 -68.90 14.82
CA LYS A 490 -2.98 -68.28 13.61
C LYS A 490 -2.94 -66.75 13.66
N GLN A 491 -3.43 -66.12 14.73
CA GLN A 491 -3.43 -64.66 14.89
C GLN A 491 -2.02 -64.06 14.84
N VAL A 492 -1.05 -64.67 15.52
CA VAL A 492 0.36 -64.22 15.48
C VAL A 492 0.90 -64.30 14.06
N THR A 493 0.65 -65.42 13.37
CA THR A 493 1.10 -65.61 11.98
C THR A 493 0.44 -64.62 11.02
N ASP A 494 -0.88 -64.40 11.17
CA ASP A 494 -1.65 -63.50 10.32
C ASP A 494 -1.23 -62.03 10.56
N PHE A 495 -0.96 -61.64 11.82
CA PHE A 495 -0.44 -60.32 12.16
C PHE A 495 0.95 -60.07 11.55
N VAL A 496 1.89 -61.01 11.71
CA VAL A 496 3.23 -60.90 11.12
C VAL A 496 3.13 -60.82 9.59
N LYS A 497 2.22 -61.60 8.98
CA LYS A 497 1.95 -61.52 7.54
C LYS A 497 1.44 -60.13 7.13
N SER A 498 0.47 -59.56 7.85
CA SER A 498 -0.03 -58.21 7.54
C SER A 498 1.02 -57.12 7.75
N TYR A 499 1.85 -57.25 8.79
CA TYR A 499 2.95 -56.33 9.09
C TYR A 499 3.98 -56.31 7.94
N LEU A 500 4.39 -57.49 7.45
CA LEU A 500 5.32 -57.60 6.33
C LEU A 500 4.69 -57.15 5.00
N ALA A 501 3.40 -57.38 4.80
CA ALA A 501 2.68 -56.89 3.62
C ALA A 501 2.62 -55.35 3.57
N ALA A 502 2.37 -54.69 4.70
CA ALA A 502 2.39 -53.23 4.80
C ALA A 502 3.80 -52.67 4.53
N LEU A 503 4.85 -53.36 4.99
CA LEU A 503 6.23 -52.99 4.69
C LEU A 503 6.57 -53.17 3.20
N ALA A 504 6.05 -54.21 2.55
CA ALA A 504 6.17 -54.40 1.11
C ALA A 504 5.45 -53.30 0.32
N GLU A 505 4.23 -52.95 0.72
CA GLU A 505 3.48 -51.86 0.08
C GLU A 505 4.16 -50.50 0.25
N PHE A 506 4.76 -50.22 1.42
CA PHE A 506 5.61 -49.04 1.61
C PHE A 506 6.79 -49.00 0.63
N ILE A 507 7.42 -50.14 0.37
CA ILE A 507 8.51 -50.22 -0.61
C ILE A 507 7.98 -49.94 -2.02
N ASP A 508 6.89 -50.59 -2.42
CA ASP A 508 6.28 -50.44 -3.74
C ASP A 508 5.81 -49.00 -4.01
N GLN A 509 5.24 -48.32 -3.02
CA GLN A 509 4.73 -46.95 -3.16
C GLN A 509 5.84 -45.90 -3.32
N HIS A 510 7.02 -46.13 -2.75
CA HIS A 510 8.06 -45.10 -2.67
C HIS A 510 9.30 -45.39 -3.51
N GLU A 511 9.52 -46.63 -3.96
CA GLU A 511 10.73 -47.01 -4.69
C GLU A 511 10.91 -46.24 -5.98
N ASP A 512 9.88 -46.20 -6.84
CA ASP A 512 9.98 -45.56 -8.15
C ASP A 512 10.23 -44.05 -8.01
N ASP A 513 9.54 -43.38 -7.09
CA ASP A 513 9.71 -41.95 -6.84
C ASP A 513 11.12 -41.64 -6.30
N LEU A 514 11.62 -42.42 -5.34
CA LEU A 514 12.99 -42.31 -4.82
C LEU A 514 14.03 -42.45 -5.94
N ARG A 515 13.84 -43.41 -6.85
CA ARG A 515 14.78 -43.64 -7.96
C ARG A 515 14.62 -42.62 -9.09
N ASN A 516 13.41 -42.14 -9.36
CA ASN A 516 13.14 -41.16 -10.42
C ASN A 516 13.71 -39.78 -10.08
N LEU A 517 13.63 -39.35 -8.82
CA LEU A 517 14.22 -38.09 -8.35
C LEU A 517 15.74 -38.02 -8.59
N ARG A 518 16.42 -39.18 -8.63
CA ARG A 518 17.85 -39.29 -8.93
C ARG A 518 18.20 -39.08 -10.41
N MET A 519 17.24 -39.19 -11.32
CA MET A 519 17.48 -39.13 -12.77
C MET A 519 17.67 -37.71 -13.33
N TYR A 520 17.50 -36.67 -12.50
CA TYR A 520 17.70 -35.29 -12.94
C TYR A 520 19.18 -35.00 -13.28
N ASP A 521 19.44 -34.48 -14.47
CA ASP A 521 20.75 -34.03 -14.91
C ASP A 521 20.73 -32.53 -15.24
N SER A 522 21.55 -31.75 -14.53
CA SER A 522 21.61 -30.30 -14.71
C SER A 522 22.50 -29.94 -15.90
N ARG A 523 21.95 -29.18 -16.85
CA ARG A 523 22.74 -28.67 -17.99
C ARG A 523 23.75 -27.59 -17.60
N GLN A 524 23.53 -26.89 -16.50
CA GLN A 524 24.30 -25.71 -16.09
C GLN A 524 25.13 -25.95 -14.81
N ASN A 525 24.64 -26.74 -13.86
CA ASN A 525 25.22 -26.86 -12.51
C ASN A 525 25.70 -28.28 -12.20
N LYS A 526 26.47 -28.90 -13.11
CA LYS A 526 26.85 -30.32 -13.04
C LYS A 526 27.58 -30.71 -11.75
N GLU A 527 28.57 -29.92 -11.31
CA GLU A 527 29.38 -30.25 -10.14
C GLU A 527 28.56 -30.22 -8.83
N PHE A 528 27.69 -29.22 -8.67
CA PHE A 528 26.81 -29.12 -7.51
C PHE A 528 25.86 -30.32 -7.44
N PHE A 529 25.18 -30.64 -8.54
CA PHE A 529 24.23 -31.75 -8.56
C PHE A 529 24.93 -33.12 -8.42
N ALA A 530 26.18 -33.26 -8.87
CA ALA A 530 26.97 -34.46 -8.60
C ALA A 530 27.22 -34.65 -7.09
N ALA A 531 27.62 -33.59 -6.37
CA ALA A 531 27.81 -33.64 -4.92
C ALA A 531 26.48 -33.85 -4.17
N PHE A 532 25.42 -33.14 -4.57
CA PHE A 532 24.09 -33.27 -3.99
C PHE A 532 23.55 -34.70 -4.12
N PHE A 533 23.62 -35.29 -5.31
CA PHE A 533 23.14 -36.63 -5.53
C PHE A 533 24.01 -37.71 -4.90
N THR A 534 25.29 -37.43 -4.59
CA THR A 534 26.10 -38.34 -3.77
C THR A 534 25.52 -38.51 -2.37
N LEU A 535 24.98 -37.44 -1.77
CA LEU A 535 24.26 -37.54 -0.49
C LEU A 535 22.92 -38.27 -0.66
N TYR A 536 22.22 -38.02 -1.75
CA TYR A 536 20.95 -38.70 -2.05
C TYR A 536 21.14 -40.22 -2.27
N ASP A 537 22.24 -40.64 -2.89
CA ASP A 537 22.59 -42.05 -3.09
C ASP A 537 22.77 -42.80 -1.76
N GLN A 538 23.16 -42.11 -0.67
CA GLN A 538 23.20 -42.70 0.67
C GLN A 538 21.80 -43.03 1.20
N LEU A 539 20.80 -42.19 0.89
CA LEU A 539 19.41 -42.44 1.26
C LEU A 539 18.83 -43.63 0.47
N ILE A 540 19.11 -43.72 -0.83
CA ILE A 540 18.72 -44.88 -1.66
C ILE A 540 19.33 -46.16 -1.07
N THR A 541 20.60 -46.12 -0.69
CA THR A 541 21.28 -47.25 -0.05
C THR A 541 20.62 -47.63 1.28
N ALA A 542 20.21 -46.65 2.09
CA ALA A 542 19.49 -46.90 3.34
C ALA A 542 18.11 -47.53 3.09
N PHE A 543 17.42 -47.11 2.03
CA PHE A 543 16.14 -47.70 1.61
C PHE A 543 16.29 -49.14 1.13
N ASP A 544 17.36 -49.48 0.39
CA ASP A 544 17.61 -50.86 -0.05
C ASP A 544 17.80 -51.83 1.13
N ARG A 545 18.33 -51.38 2.27
CA ARG A 545 18.40 -52.21 3.50
C ARG A 545 17.02 -52.60 4.06
N ILE A 546 15.99 -51.78 3.80
CA ILE A 546 14.62 -52.11 4.22
C ILE A 546 14.12 -53.34 3.46
N LYS A 547 14.54 -53.53 2.20
CA LYS A 547 14.22 -54.72 1.41
C LYS A 547 14.89 -55.97 1.96
N GLU A 548 16.13 -55.86 2.43
CA GLU A 548 16.84 -56.94 3.11
C GLU A 548 16.09 -57.36 4.38
N LEU A 549 15.67 -56.39 5.20
CA LEU A 549 14.86 -56.64 6.40
C LEU A 549 13.50 -57.29 6.08
N LEU A 550 12.85 -56.89 4.97
CA LEU A 550 11.62 -57.53 4.51
C LEU A 550 11.87 -59.01 4.13
N ALA A 551 12.99 -59.31 3.47
CA ALA A 551 13.36 -60.68 3.12
C ALA A 551 13.61 -61.54 4.37
N GLU A 552 14.35 -61.02 5.35
CA GLU A 552 14.56 -61.67 6.66
C GLU A 552 13.22 -61.90 7.39
N GLY A 553 12.36 -60.89 7.43
CA GLY A 553 11.03 -60.99 8.03
C GLY A 553 10.17 -62.10 7.39
N ASN A 554 10.22 -62.23 6.06
CA ASN A 554 9.52 -63.30 5.34
C ASN A 554 10.08 -64.69 5.67
N GLN A 555 11.38 -64.84 5.93
CA GLN A 555 11.95 -66.10 6.42
C GLN A 555 11.43 -66.44 7.82
N VAL A 556 11.33 -65.46 8.71
CA VAL A 556 10.74 -65.64 10.04
C VAL A 556 9.26 -66.04 9.94
N LEU A 557 8.49 -65.42 9.04
CA LEU A 557 7.10 -65.78 8.78
C LEU A 557 6.97 -67.23 8.33
N ALA A 558 7.86 -67.70 7.43
CA ALA A 558 7.87 -69.10 7.00
C ALA A 558 8.15 -70.05 8.18
N GLY A 559 9.09 -69.70 9.08
CA GLY A 559 9.35 -70.45 10.30
C GLY A 559 8.16 -70.51 11.26
N LEU A 560 7.45 -69.39 11.44
CA LEU A 560 6.22 -69.33 12.24
C LEU A 560 5.09 -70.18 11.64
N GLN A 561 4.95 -70.17 10.31
CA GLN A 561 3.99 -70.99 9.59
C GLN A 561 4.29 -72.49 9.76
N ALA A 562 5.56 -72.88 9.72
CA ALA A 562 5.98 -74.26 9.98
C ALA A 562 5.63 -74.70 11.40
N LYS A 563 5.92 -73.86 12.42
CA LYS A 563 5.57 -74.15 13.82
C LYS A 563 4.06 -74.20 14.07
N LYS A 564 3.28 -73.33 13.41
CA LYS A 564 1.82 -73.42 13.39
C LYS A 564 1.35 -74.75 12.79
N GLY A 565 2.02 -75.22 11.73
CA GLY A 565 1.79 -76.54 11.13
C GLY A 565 2.04 -77.69 12.10
N GLU A 566 3.19 -77.69 12.78
CA GLU A 566 3.51 -78.67 13.84
C GLU A 566 2.44 -78.69 14.96
N PHE A 567 2.02 -77.52 15.43
CA PHE A 567 0.97 -77.42 16.45
C PHE A 567 -0.37 -77.98 15.95
N THR A 568 -0.70 -77.74 14.68
CA THR A 568 -1.92 -78.25 14.05
C THR A 568 -1.89 -79.78 13.96
N ALA A 569 -0.74 -80.38 13.63
CA ALA A 569 -0.56 -81.83 13.62
C ALA A 569 -0.72 -82.44 15.03
N ARG A 570 -0.09 -81.84 16.04
CA ARG A 570 -0.23 -82.25 17.46
C ARG A 570 -1.68 -82.19 17.94
N LYS A 571 -2.45 -81.21 17.45
CA LYS A 571 -3.88 -81.10 17.74
C LYS A 571 -4.70 -82.22 17.05
N GLU A 572 -4.35 -82.61 15.83
CA GLU A 572 -5.00 -83.71 15.12
C GLU A 572 -4.73 -85.08 15.78
N GLU A 573 -3.56 -85.29 16.38
CA GLU A 573 -3.25 -86.51 17.16
C GLU A 573 -4.15 -86.66 18.40
N LEU A 574 -4.50 -85.55 19.04
CA LEU A 574 -5.39 -85.52 20.22
C LEU A 574 -6.88 -85.53 19.86
N LYS A 575 -7.23 -85.44 18.57
CA LYS A 575 -8.61 -85.33 18.09
C LYS A 575 -9.46 -86.55 18.44
N GLU A 576 -8.89 -87.75 18.36
CA GLU A 576 -9.59 -88.99 18.73
C GLU A 576 -9.75 -89.12 20.26
N GLU A 577 -8.81 -88.56 21.04
CA GLU A 577 -8.93 -88.45 22.50
C GLU A 577 -10.06 -87.49 22.88
N PHE A 578 -10.12 -86.31 22.25
CA PHE A 578 -11.21 -85.36 22.44
C PHE A 578 -12.58 -85.91 22.00
N ALA A 579 -12.64 -86.61 20.86
CA ALA A 579 -13.87 -87.26 20.38
C ALA A 579 -14.34 -88.38 21.33
N ARG A 580 -13.41 -89.07 22.00
CA ARG A 580 -13.72 -90.10 23.01
C ARG A 580 -14.29 -89.47 24.28
N ILE A 581 -13.68 -88.38 24.76
CA ILE A 581 -14.17 -87.58 25.90
C ILE A 581 -15.59 -87.05 25.61
N GLU A 582 -15.85 -86.55 24.39
CA GLU A 582 -17.20 -86.10 23.98
C GLU A 582 -18.24 -87.23 23.93
N ARG A 583 -17.86 -88.43 23.48
CA ARG A 583 -18.73 -89.62 23.49
C ARG A 583 -19.07 -90.06 24.91
N GLU A 584 -18.07 -90.16 25.79
CA GLU A 584 -18.25 -90.50 27.21
C GLU A 584 -19.13 -89.47 27.94
N LEU A 585 -18.93 -88.18 27.69
CA LEU A 585 -19.78 -87.11 28.23
C LEU A 585 -21.22 -87.18 27.70
N SER A 586 -21.39 -87.42 26.40
CA SER A 586 -22.71 -87.57 25.79
C SER A 586 -23.47 -88.78 26.35
N GLU A 587 -22.78 -89.87 26.68
CA GLU A 587 -23.35 -91.04 27.37
C GLU A 587 -23.70 -90.76 28.84
N GLN A 588 -22.83 -90.04 29.58
CA GLN A 588 -23.10 -89.61 30.96
C GLN A 588 -24.33 -88.67 31.05
N LEU A 589 -24.48 -87.77 30.09
CA LEU A 589 -25.58 -86.78 30.04
C LEU A 589 -26.91 -87.39 29.58
N ARG A 590 -26.89 -88.47 28.79
CA ARG A 590 -28.10 -89.25 28.47
C ARG A 590 -28.73 -89.92 29.70
N GLY A 591 -27.96 -90.14 30.76
CA GLY A 591 -28.45 -90.75 32.01
C GLY A 591 -29.14 -89.79 32.98
N SER A 592 -28.99 -88.46 32.83
CA SER A 592 -29.44 -87.46 33.82
C SER A 592 -30.75 -86.73 33.45
N GLY A 593 -31.35 -87.02 32.29
CA GLY A 593 -32.68 -86.50 31.93
C GLY A 593 -32.76 -85.00 31.60
N ALA A 594 -31.63 -84.30 31.45
CA ALA A 594 -31.61 -82.90 31.00
C ALA A 594 -31.75 -82.80 29.47
N GLU A 595 -32.47 -81.79 28.98
CA GLU A 595 -32.62 -81.47 27.56
C GLU A 595 -31.26 -81.41 26.85
N ILE A 596 -31.20 -82.05 25.69
CA ILE A 596 -30.07 -82.26 24.76
C ILE A 596 -28.96 -81.20 24.86
N ILE A 597 -27.96 -81.44 25.70
CA ILE A 597 -26.71 -80.66 25.75
C ILE A 597 -25.82 -81.10 24.58
N ARG A 598 -25.54 -80.20 23.62
CA ARG A 598 -24.65 -80.47 22.48
C ARG A 598 -23.28 -79.82 22.69
N PRO A 599 -22.17 -80.58 22.73
CA PRO A 599 -20.82 -80.04 22.84
C PRO A 599 -20.43 -79.03 21.74
N GLU A 600 -21.02 -79.14 20.55
CA GLU A 600 -20.82 -78.19 19.45
C GLU A 600 -21.38 -76.79 19.76
N GLU A 601 -22.46 -76.70 20.53
CA GLU A 601 -23.07 -75.43 20.92
C GLU A 601 -22.19 -74.66 21.89
N PHE A 602 -21.58 -75.34 22.87
CA PHE A 602 -20.59 -74.76 23.78
C PHE A 602 -19.41 -74.13 23.02
N ARG A 603 -18.86 -74.86 22.03
CA ARG A 603 -17.78 -74.36 21.16
C ARG A 603 -18.19 -73.15 20.32
N GLY A 604 -19.39 -73.19 19.74
CA GLY A 604 -19.96 -72.06 18.98
C GLY A 604 -20.11 -70.80 19.82
N LEU A 605 -20.58 -70.94 21.06
CA LEU A 605 -20.79 -69.84 21.99
C LEU A 605 -19.47 -69.22 22.47
N GLN A 606 -18.46 -70.02 22.83
CA GLN A 606 -17.14 -69.48 23.21
C GLN A 606 -16.41 -68.78 22.07
N LYS A 607 -16.50 -69.31 20.84
CA LYS A 607 -15.97 -68.63 19.65
C LYS A 607 -16.65 -67.27 19.43
N THR A 608 -17.96 -67.20 19.63
CA THR A 608 -18.72 -65.95 19.52
C THR A 608 -18.31 -64.95 20.61
N LEU A 609 -18.09 -65.43 21.84
CA LEU A 609 -17.65 -64.60 22.97
C LEU A 609 -16.26 -63.99 22.72
N GLU A 610 -15.28 -64.79 22.29
CA GLU A 610 -13.94 -64.29 21.95
C GLU A 610 -13.94 -63.31 20.78
N GLN A 611 -14.73 -63.59 19.72
CA GLN A 611 -14.84 -62.68 18.57
C GLN A 611 -15.47 -61.35 18.98
N ALA A 612 -16.51 -61.39 19.82
CA ALA A 612 -17.12 -60.20 20.38
C ALA A 612 -16.12 -59.43 21.27
N ASP A 613 -15.33 -60.10 22.11
CA ASP A 613 -14.31 -59.46 22.96
C ASP A 613 -13.18 -58.80 22.16
N GLN A 614 -12.69 -59.48 21.12
CA GLN A 614 -11.66 -58.92 20.25
C GLN A 614 -12.17 -57.68 19.50
N MET A 615 -13.39 -57.75 18.97
CA MET A 615 -14.00 -56.65 18.24
C MET A 615 -14.35 -55.48 19.16
N LEU A 616 -14.91 -55.74 20.35
CA LEU A 616 -15.17 -54.72 21.36
C LEU A 616 -13.87 -54.07 21.85
N GLY A 617 -12.78 -54.82 21.98
CA GLY A 617 -11.45 -54.28 22.29
C GLY A 617 -10.93 -53.32 21.19
N ALA A 618 -11.11 -53.67 19.92
CA ALA A 618 -10.76 -52.81 18.79
C ALA A 618 -11.64 -51.56 18.71
N LEU A 619 -12.97 -51.72 18.86
CA LEU A 619 -13.94 -50.62 18.84
C LEU A 619 -13.75 -49.67 20.03
N ASN A 620 -13.42 -50.17 21.23
CA ASN A 620 -13.10 -49.33 22.39
C ASN A 620 -11.83 -48.51 22.17
N LYS A 621 -10.79 -49.09 21.57
CA LYS A 621 -9.57 -48.34 21.20
C LYS A 621 -9.88 -47.25 20.18
N GLN A 622 -10.69 -47.56 19.16
CA GLN A 622 -11.14 -46.57 18.18
C GLN A 622 -12.01 -45.47 18.81
N GLY A 623 -12.90 -45.82 19.73
CA GLY A 623 -13.72 -44.85 20.46
C GLY A 623 -12.90 -43.92 21.35
N ALA A 624 -11.93 -44.47 22.09
CA ALA A 624 -10.99 -43.66 22.89
C ALA A 624 -10.15 -42.72 22.00
N GLN A 625 -9.64 -43.22 20.87
CA GLN A 625 -8.90 -42.42 19.90
C GLN A 625 -9.78 -41.31 19.29
N ARG A 626 -11.06 -41.58 19.04
CA ARG A 626 -12.01 -40.59 18.53
C ARG A 626 -12.28 -39.48 19.54
N GLU A 627 -12.38 -39.82 20.83
CA GLU A 627 -12.53 -38.84 21.90
C GLU A 627 -11.26 -37.99 22.07
N THR A 628 -10.07 -38.59 21.94
CA THR A 628 -8.81 -37.85 21.91
C THR A 628 -8.75 -36.88 20.73
N LEU A 629 -9.09 -37.34 19.52
CA LEU A 629 -9.14 -36.49 18.33
C LEU A 629 -10.19 -35.38 18.45
N ARG A 630 -11.32 -35.63 19.11
CA ARG A 630 -12.33 -34.60 19.39
C ARG A 630 -11.76 -33.48 20.25
N LYS A 631 -11.06 -33.83 21.34
CA LYS A 631 -10.38 -32.84 22.20
C LYS A 631 -9.29 -32.10 21.42
N GLU A 632 -8.52 -32.79 20.58
CA GLU A 632 -7.52 -32.16 19.70
C GLU A 632 -8.17 -31.18 18.71
N ILE A 633 -9.34 -31.50 18.14
CA ILE A 633 -10.12 -30.56 17.31
C ILE A 633 -10.50 -29.31 18.11
N GLU A 634 -11.02 -29.48 19.33
CA GLU A 634 -11.40 -28.34 20.18
C GLU A 634 -10.22 -27.43 20.50
N GLU A 635 -9.04 -28.00 20.81
CA GLU A 635 -7.79 -27.28 21.02
C GLU A 635 -7.31 -26.56 19.75
N GLN A 636 -7.40 -27.21 18.58
CA GLN A 636 -7.01 -26.59 17.31
C GLN A 636 -7.98 -25.47 16.90
N ILE A 637 -9.27 -25.56 17.23
CA ILE A 637 -10.26 -24.49 17.05
C ILE A 637 -9.88 -23.28 17.93
N ASP A 638 -9.53 -23.49 19.20
CA ASP A 638 -9.12 -22.40 20.10
C ASP A 638 -7.84 -21.72 19.60
N ALA A 639 -6.83 -22.49 19.18
CA ALA A 639 -5.61 -21.94 18.60
C ALA A 639 -5.87 -21.11 17.33
N LEU A 640 -6.78 -21.57 16.45
CA LEU A 640 -7.16 -20.82 15.25
C LEU A 640 -7.94 -19.54 15.60
N TYR A 641 -8.83 -19.62 16.59
CA TYR A 641 -9.57 -18.49 17.11
C TYR A 641 -8.66 -17.41 17.69
N ASP A 642 -7.66 -17.80 18.49
CA ASP A 642 -6.70 -16.85 19.08
C ASP A 642 -5.91 -16.11 18.00
N LEU A 643 -5.54 -16.78 16.90
CA LEU A 643 -4.89 -16.13 15.76
C LEU A 643 -5.82 -15.15 15.03
N TRP A 644 -7.10 -15.50 14.84
CA TRP A 644 -8.08 -14.58 14.27
C TRP A 644 -8.29 -13.35 15.16
N ARG A 645 -8.25 -13.54 16.48
CA ARG A 645 -8.35 -12.45 17.46
C ARG A 645 -7.10 -11.57 17.45
N GLU A 646 -5.91 -12.16 17.37
CA GLU A 646 -4.64 -11.45 17.24
C GLU A 646 -4.63 -10.57 15.97
N GLU A 647 -5.09 -11.10 14.83
CA GLU A 647 -5.26 -10.33 13.59
C GLU A 647 -6.20 -9.13 13.80
N PHE A 648 -7.35 -9.34 14.45
CA PHE A 648 -8.32 -8.27 14.70
C PHE A 648 -7.78 -7.20 15.67
N GLU A 649 -7.07 -7.59 16.73
CA GLU A 649 -6.45 -6.66 17.68
C GLU A 649 -5.35 -5.81 17.01
N ALA A 650 -4.58 -6.41 16.10
CA ALA A 650 -3.62 -5.67 15.29
C ALA A 650 -4.31 -4.63 14.38
N ILE A 651 -5.44 -5.00 13.78
CA ILE A 651 -6.26 -4.06 12.98
C ILE A 651 -6.81 -2.93 13.87
N GLU A 652 -7.41 -3.25 15.03
CA GLU A 652 -7.97 -2.25 15.95
C GLU A 652 -6.92 -1.24 16.43
N ALA A 653 -5.70 -1.71 16.75
CA ALA A 653 -4.62 -0.84 17.18
C ALA A 653 -4.26 0.21 16.11
N GLU A 654 -4.27 -0.18 14.84
CA GLU A 654 -4.00 0.73 13.71
C GLU A 654 -5.19 1.65 13.43
N LEU A 655 -6.42 1.14 13.44
CA LEU A 655 -7.63 1.95 13.30
C LEU A 655 -7.72 3.04 14.39
N LYS A 656 -7.29 2.73 15.62
CA LYS A 656 -7.24 3.70 16.72
C LYS A 656 -6.29 4.86 16.41
N LYS A 657 -5.09 4.59 15.89
CA LYS A 657 -4.13 5.64 15.48
C LYS A 657 -4.73 6.55 14.41
N ILE A 658 -5.47 5.97 13.47
CA ILE A 658 -6.11 6.75 12.40
C ILE A 658 -7.23 7.63 12.97
N ASN A 659 -8.08 7.09 13.84
CA ASN A 659 -9.18 7.81 14.48
C ASN A 659 -8.69 8.98 15.35
N GLU A 660 -7.52 8.86 15.99
CA GLU A 660 -6.91 9.94 16.79
C GLU A 660 -6.41 11.12 15.92
N ASN A 661 -5.98 10.85 14.69
CA ASN A 661 -5.44 11.86 13.77
C ASN A 661 -6.52 12.60 12.96
N GLN A 662 -7.76 12.10 12.91
CA GLN A 662 -8.86 12.69 12.13
C GLN A 662 -10.18 12.69 12.92
N PRO A 663 -10.48 13.77 13.69
CA PRO A 663 -11.69 13.80 14.52
C PRO A 663 -13.00 13.80 13.73
N SER A 664 -12.95 14.07 12.42
CA SER A 664 -14.14 14.09 11.56
C SER A 664 -14.51 12.70 11.03
N LEU A 665 -13.65 11.70 11.18
CA LEU A 665 -13.84 10.37 10.61
C LEU A 665 -13.40 9.28 11.59
N ARG A 666 -14.25 8.28 11.79
CA ARG A 666 -14.00 7.18 12.74
C ARG A 666 -14.29 5.84 12.08
N ILE A 667 -13.37 4.89 12.18
CA ILE A 667 -13.59 3.51 11.75
C ILE A 667 -13.74 2.64 12.98
N GLU A 668 -14.82 1.87 13.03
CA GLU A 668 -15.09 0.88 14.06
C GLU A 668 -15.06 -0.52 13.45
N GLY A 669 -14.31 -1.41 14.08
CA GLY A 669 -14.27 -2.82 13.73
C GLY A 669 -15.16 -3.63 14.67
N GLU A 670 -15.86 -4.61 14.13
CA GLU A 670 -16.61 -5.61 14.89
C GLU A 670 -16.06 -7.00 14.53
N PHE A 671 -15.44 -7.66 15.50
CA PHE A 671 -14.83 -8.98 15.33
C PHE A 671 -15.91 -10.03 15.02
N ARG A 672 -15.75 -10.77 13.91
CA ARG A 672 -16.77 -11.73 13.40
C ARG A 672 -18.15 -11.09 13.17
N GLY A 673 -18.20 -9.78 12.88
CA GLY A 673 -19.43 -9.02 12.74
C GLY A 673 -20.15 -9.20 11.39
N ASN A 674 -19.52 -9.79 10.36
CA ASN A 674 -20.14 -9.93 9.04
C ASN A 674 -21.07 -11.16 8.97
N LYS A 675 -22.26 -11.00 9.54
CA LYS A 675 -23.30 -12.05 9.59
C LYS A 675 -23.85 -12.42 8.22
N GLU A 676 -23.84 -11.50 7.27
CA GLU A 676 -24.30 -11.77 5.90
C GLU A 676 -23.34 -12.70 5.15
N ALA A 677 -22.03 -12.50 5.29
CA ALA A 677 -21.03 -13.43 4.77
C ALA A 677 -21.17 -14.82 5.42
N PHE A 678 -21.45 -14.88 6.73
CA PHE A 678 -21.66 -16.14 7.44
C PHE A 678 -22.90 -16.90 6.91
N LEU A 679 -24.01 -16.20 6.72
CA LEU A 679 -25.22 -16.75 6.10
C LEU A 679 -24.96 -17.20 4.66
N GLY A 680 -24.27 -16.39 3.86
CA GLY A 680 -23.96 -16.69 2.46
C GLY A 680 -23.14 -17.97 2.33
N PHE A 681 -22.10 -18.11 3.15
CA PHE A 681 -21.25 -19.30 3.17
C PHE A 681 -22.02 -20.55 3.62
N MET A 682 -22.89 -20.45 4.64
CA MET A 682 -23.76 -21.56 5.03
C MET A 682 -24.70 -21.98 3.89
N LYS A 683 -25.30 -21.03 3.15
CA LYS A 683 -26.17 -21.34 2.01
C LYS A 683 -25.44 -22.07 0.89
N GLU A 684 -24.17 -21.75 0.67
CA GLU A 684 -23.32 -22.41 -0.32
C GLU A 684 -22.97 -23.84 0.10
N MET A 685 -22.49 -24.03 1.34
CA MET A 685 -22.10 -25.35 1.85
C MET A 685 -23.31 -26.29 2.00
N PHE A 686 -24.47 -25.79 2.43
CA PHE A 686 -25.67 -26.58 2.66
C PHE A 686 -26.58 -26.62 1.42
N ARG A 687 -26.03 -26.36 0.23
CA ARG A 687 -26.81 -26.32 -1.02
C ARG A 687 -27.45 -27.67 -1.30
N GLY A 688 -28.73 -27.67 -1.62
CA GLY A 688 -29.50 -28.92 -1.85
C GLY A 688 -30.09 -29.54 -0.58
N SER A 689 -29.74 -29.02 0.61
CA SER A 689 -30.33 -29.47 1.89
C SER A 689 -31.82 -29.16 2.03
N GLY A 690 -32.39 -28.22 1.27
CA GLY A 690 -33.78 -27.79 1.44
C GLY A 690 -34.08 -27.18 2.82
N ILE A 691 -33.05 -26.80 3.58
CA ILE A 691 -33.16 -26.02 4.81
C ILE A 691 -33.54 -24.59 4.43
N ARG A 692 -34.43 -23.96 5.21
CA ARG A 692 -34.92 -22.60 4.92
C ARG A 692 -33.84 -21.57 5.23
N GLU A 693 -33.78 -20.52 4.43
CA GLU A 693 -32.87 -19.39 4.65
C GLU A 693 -33.02 -18.74 6.03
N ALA A 694 -34.26 -18.66 6.54
CA ALA A 694 -34.53 -18.17 7.89
C ALA A 694 -33.78 -18.96 8.98
N THR A 695 -33.60 -20.28 8.81
CA THR A 695 -32.83 -21.09 9.75
C THR A 695 -31.35 -20.70 9.75
N PHE A 696 -30.75 -20.47 8.58
CA PHE A 696 -29.36 -19.99 8.50
C PHE A 696 -29.20 -18.58 9.07
N ALA A 697 -30.20 -17.70 8.88
CA ALA A 697 -30.21 -16.37 9.49
C ALA A 697 -30.20 -16.45 11.02
N THR A 698 -31.07 -17.29 11.60
CA THR A 698 -31.10 -17.49 13.06
C THR A 698 -29.79 -18.11 13.57
N VAL A 699 -29.19 -19.07 12.84
CA VAL A 699 -27.86 -19.60 13.22
C VAL A 699 -26.81 -18.49 13.22
N ALA A 700 -26.77 -17.65 12.18
CA ALA A 700 -25.81 -16.56 12.08
C ALA A 700 -25.97 -15.52 13.21
N GLU A 701 -27.20 -15.28 13.67
CA GLU A 701 -27.50 -14.38 14.80
C GLU A 701 -27.14 -15.01 16.15
N GLN A 702 -27.45 -16.29 16.36
CA GLN A 702 -27.35 -16.97 17.67
C GLN A 702 -25.97 -17.58 17.95
N PHE A 703 -25.15 -17.76 16.92
CA PHE A 703 -23.80 -18.30 17.03
C PHE A 703 -22.77 -17.34 16.43
N PRO A 704 -21.61 -17.12 17.10
CA PRO A 704 -20.58 -16.24 16.59
C PRO A 704 -19.81 -16.82 15.41
N ASP A 705 -19.63 -18.15 15.36
CA ASP A 705 -18.90 -18.90 14.33
C ASP A 705 -19.23 -20.41 14.36
N PHE A 706 -18.60 -21.18 13.48
CA PHE A 706 -18.76 -22.64 13.41
C PHE A 706 -18.09 -23.39 14.56
N GLY A 707 -17.08 -22.83 15.22
CA GLY A 707 -16.45 -23.45 16.40
C GLY A 707 -17.39 -23.47 17.60
N ALA A 708 -18.12 -22.37 17.82
CA ALA A 708 -19.19 -22.30 18.80
C ALA A 708 -20.35 -23.25 18.47
N LEU A 709 -20.68 -23.38 17.18
CA LEU A 709 -21.71 -24.31 16.71
C LEU A 709 -21.30 -25.78 16.93
N TYR A 710 -20.04 -26.12 16.71
CA TYR A 710 -19.48 -27.47 16.95
C TYR A 710 -19.52 -27.89 18.42
N ARG A 711 -19.34 -26.93 19.34
CA ARG A 711 -19.40 -27.16 20.80
C ARG A 711 -20.82 -27.25 21.33
N ALA A 712 -21.78 -26.70 20.61
CA ALA A 712 -23.17 -26.68 21.03
C ALA A 712 -23.78 -28.08 21.00
N THR A 713 -24.61 -28.39 21.99
CA THR A 713 -25.36 -29.64 22.00
C THR A 713 -26.52 -29.58 21.00
N PRO A 714 -27.00 -30.73 20.48
CA PRO A 714 -28.18 -30.75 19.60
C PRO A 714 -29.41 -30.05 20.20
N ASP A 715 -29.62 -30.18 21.51
CA ASP A 715 -30.73 -29.53 22.22
C ASP A 715 -30.57 -28.00 22.24
N GLU A 716 -29.36 -27.49 22.50
CA GLU A 716 -29.06 -26.05 22.43
C GLU A 716 -29.25 -25.47 21.03
N ILE A 717 -28.82 -26.21 20.00
CA ILE A 717 -29.01 -25.80 18.60
C ILE A 717 -30.51 -25.75 18.30
N LYS A 718 -31.26 -26.80 18.67
CA LYS A 718 -32.71 -26.90 18.45
C LYS A 718 -33.48 -25.75 19.08
N GLU A 719 -33.17 -25.42 20.33
CA GLU A 719 -33.81 -24.33 21.08
C GLU A 719 -33.54 -22.98 20.41
N LYS A 720 -32.28 -22.72 20.03
CA LYS A 720 -31.88 -21.44 19.42
C LYS A 720 -32.44 -21.20 18.03
N ILE A 721 -32.60 -22.25 17.21
CA ILE A 721 -33.06 -22.13 15.82
C ILE A 721 -34.56 -22.44 15.64
N ASP A 722 -35.26 -22.79 16.71
CA ASP A 722 -36.68 -23.21 16.72
C ASP A 722 -36.99 -24.28 15.65
N ALA A 723 -36.22 -25.37 15.66
CA ALA A 723 -36.35 -26.45 14.67
C ALA A 723 -37.10 -27.68 15.19
N SER A 724 -37.90 -28.31 14.32
CA SER A 724 -38.39 -29.68 14.53
C SER A 724 -37.24 -30.69 14.57
N ASP A 725 -37.41 -31.84 15.23
CA ASP A 725 -36.37 -32.90 15.32
C ASP A 725 -35.84 -33.33 13.95
N LYS A 726 -36.73 -33.44 12.96
CA LYS A 726 -36.35 -33.82 11.59
C LYS A 726 -35.50 -32.74 10.89
N ALA A 727 -35.80 -31.46 11.16
CA ALA A 727 -35.03 -30.35 10.60
C ALA A 727 -33.67 -30.21 11.28
N LEU A 728 -33.63 -30.41 12.61
CA LEU A 728 -32.41 -30.44 13.39
C LEU A 728 -31.47 -31.55 12.91
N GLN A 729 -31.97 -32.79 12.79
CA GLN A 729 -31.15 -33.91 12.34
C GLN A 729 -30.56 -33.63 10.95
N LYS A 730 -31.39 -33.12 10.03
CA LYS A 730 -30.92 -32.76 8.68
C LYS A 730 -29.84 -31.68 8.71
N PHE A 731 -29.96 -30.69 9.60
CA PHE A 731 -28.94 -29.66 9.76
C PHE A 731 -27.63 -30.26 10.29
N ILE A 732 -27.71 -31.10 11.33
CA ILE A 732 -26.55 -31.78 11.92
C ILE A 732 -25.85 -32.66 10.88
N ASP A 733 -26.60 -33.45 10.11
CA ASP A 733 -26.03 -34.33 9.08
C ASP A 733 -25.19 -33.52 8.06
N TYR A 734 -25.73 -32.41 7.54
CA TYR A 734 -24.99 -31.53 6.62
C TYR A 734 -23.82 -30.82 7.30
N PHE A 735 -23.97 -30.42 8.56
CA PHE A 735 -22.90 -29.81 9.34
C PHE A 735 -21.72 -30.77 9.55
N GLU A 736 -22.00 -32.02 9.90
CA GLU A 736 -20.97 -33.07 10.03
C GLU A 736 -20.34 -33.43 8.69
N ASP A 737 -21.12 -33.43 7.59
CA ASP A 737 -20.62 -33.75 6.26
C ASP A 737 -19.65 -32.71 5.69
N HIS A 738 -19.78 -31.46 6.10
CA HIS A 738 -18.95 -30.32 5.68
C HIS A 738 -18.04 -29.81 6.80
N LEU A 739 -17.85 -30.58 7.87
CA LEU A 739 -17.07 -30.17 9.03
C LEU A 739 -15.65 -29.65 8.70
N PRO A 740 -14.87 -30.27 7.78
CA PRO A 740 -13.54 -29.77 7.42
C PRO A 740 -13.54 -28.34 6.86
N GLU A 741 -14.51 -28.01 6.03
CA GLU A 741 -14.64 -26.70 5.39
C GLU A 741 -15.22 -25.65 6.35
N LEU A 742 -16.17 -26.05 7.19
CA LEU A 742 -16.85 -25.15 8.11
C LEU A 742 -15.91 -24.69 9.25
N LEU A 743 -15.15 -25.60 9.86
CA LEU A 743 -14.33 -25.26 11.03
C LEU A 743 -13.12 -24.37 10.72
N VAL A 744 -12.62 -24.37 9.49
CA VAL A 744 -11.48 -23.54 9.07
C VAL A 744 -11.88 -22.17 8.51
N TRP A 745 -13.18 -21.98 8.25
CA TRP A 745 -13.71 -20.75 7.69
C TRP A 745 -13.93 -19.69 8.77
N GLN A 746 -13.29 -18.53 8.58
CA GLN A 746 -13.40 -17.39 9.48
C GLN A 746 -14.62 -16.56 9.13
N VAL A 747 -15.50 -16.30 10.10
CA VAL A 747 -16.53 -15.27 9.96
C VAL A 747 -15.83 -13.92 9.80
N PRO A 748 -15.99 -13.20 8.66
CA PRO A 748 -15.25 -11.97 8.44
C PRO A 748 -15.61 -10.89 9.46
N ASN A 749 -14.64 -10.04 9.76
CA ASN A 749 -14.86 -8.82 10.54
C ASN A 749 -15.75 -7.85 9.76
N ARG A 750 -16.55 -7.08 10.48
CA ARG A 750 -17.33 -5.96 9.92
C ARG A 750 -16.63 -4.67 10.26
N PHE A 751 -16.54 -3.76 9.30
CA PHE A 751 -16.00 -2.43 9.50
C PHE A 751 -17.08 -1.41 9.16
N ALA A 752 -17.25 -0.42 10.03
CA ALA A 752 -18.15 0.70 9.82
C ALA A 752 -17.33 1.99 9.85
N ILE A 753 -17.51 2.83 8.82
CA ILE A 753 -16.87 4.15 8.76
C ILE A 753 -17.94 5.20 9.08
N GLU A 754 -17.70 5.99 10.11
CA GLU A 754 -18.49 7.15 10.47
C GLU A 754 -17.80 8.43 10.00
N TYR A 755 -18.57 9.33 9.39
CA TYR A 755 -18.13 10.67 9.03
C TYR A 755 -19.03 11.68 9.75
N LYS A 756 -18.44 12.59 10.52
CA LYS A 756 -19.14 13.61 11.31
C LYS A 756 -20.27 13.00 12.19
N GLY A 757 -20.00 11.84 12.79
CA GLY A 757 -20.90 11.15 13.73
C GLY A 757 -22.05 10.37 13.10
N LYS A 758 -21.98 10.05 11.80
CA LYS A 758 -22.95 9.17 11.12
C LYS A 758 -22.23 8.20 10.19
N GLU A 759 -22.73 6.96 10.07
CA GLU A 759 -22.17 5.98 9.12
C GLU A 759 -22.23 6.49 7.67
N LEU A 760 -21.18 6.21 6.89
CA LEU A 760 -21.07 6.59 5.47
C LEU A 760 -22.27 6.17 4.63
N LYS A 761 -22.91 5.04 4.94
CA LYS A 761 -24.11 4.56 4.23
C LYS A 761 -25.29 5.55 4.27
N HIS A 762 -25.31 6.47 5.24
CA HIS A 762 -26.34 7.49 5.40
C HIS A 762 -25.99 8.84 4.77
N HIS A 763 -24.81 8.96 4.15
CA HIS A 763 -24.34 10.15 3.46
C HIS A 763 -24.59 10.07 1.95
N SER A 764 -24.68 11.24 1.30
CA SER A 764 -24.71 11.29 -0.17
C SER A 764 -23.42 10.73 -0.75
N LEU A 765 -23.47 10.24 -1.99
CA LEU A 765 -22.30 9.70 -2.69
C LEU A 765 -21.08 10.62 -2.59
N GLY A 766 -21.27 11.93 -2.81
CA GLY A 766 -20.16 12.88 -2.74
C GLY A 766 -19.65 13.21 -1.36
N GLN A 767 -20.50 13.17 -0.33
CA GLN A 767 -20.02 13.26 1.06
C GLN A 767 -19.21 12.02 1.46
N ARG A 768 -19.56 10.85 0.93
CA ARG A 768 -18.80 9.62 1.14
C ARG A 768 -17.44 9.68 0.47
N ALA A 769 -17.41 9.99 -0.83
CA ALA A 769 -16.15 10.15 -1.56
C ALA A 769 -15.23 11.17 -0.86
N SER A 770 -15.80 12.26 -0.35
CA SER A 770 -15.07 13.30 0.40
C SER A 770 -14.44 12.77 1.69
N ALA A 771 -15.22 12.03 2.47
CA ALA A 771 -14.74 11.42 3.70
C ALA A 771 -13.61 10.41 3.41
N LEU A 772 -13.74 9.63 2.34
CA LEU A 772 -12.78 8.62 1.95
C LEU A 772 -11.47 9.21 1.44
N ILE A 773 -11.50 10.24 0.58
CA ILE A 773 -10.27 10.87 0.12
C ILE A 773 -9.53 11.56 1.27
N LEU A 774 -10.26 12.21 2.20
CA LEU A 774 -9.65 12.80 3.39
C LEU A 774 -9.03 11.73 4.30
N PHE A 775 -9.68 10.59 4.44
CA PHE A 775 -9.15 9.45 5.18
C PHE A 775 -7.87 8.90 4.54
N VAL A 776 -7.88 8.66 3.23
CA VAL A 776 -6.72 8.17 2.48
C VAL A 776 -5.55 9.14 2.61
N LEU A 777 -5.78 10.44 2.38
CA LEU A 777 -4.75 11.47 2.49
C LEU A 777 -4.29 11.73 3.94
N SER A 778 -5.07 11.31 4.94
CA SER A 778 -4.66 11.40 6.35
C SER A 778 -3.63 10.35 6.76
N GLN A 779 -3.36 9.35 5.92
CA GLN A 779 -2.36 8.32 6.17
C GLN A 779 -0.94 8.89 5.96
N ARG A 780 -0.39 9.50 7.00
CA ARG A 780 0.93 10.16 6.95
C ARG A 780 2.13 9.19 6.91
N GLU A 781 1.89 7.88 6.97
CA GLU A 781 2.93 6.84 6.85
C GLU A 781 3.19 6.43 5.39
N ASN A 782 2.38 6.88 4.43
CA ASN A 782 2.51 6.50 3.03
C ASN A 782 3.33 7.55 2.28
N ASP A 783 4.36 7.11 1.58
CA ASP A 783 5.27 8.01 0.86
C ASP A 783 4.77 8.36 -0.55
N LEU A 784 3.89 7.53 -1.12
CA LEU A 784 3.36 7.69 -2.48
C LEU A 784 1.85 7.43 -2.55
N PHE A 785 1.10 8.38 -3.10
CA PHE A 785 -0.31 8.23 -3.48
C PHE A 785 -0.48 8.32 -4.99
N ILE A 786 -1.08 7.29 -5.59
CA ILE A 786 -1.45 7.26 -6.99
C ILE A 786 -2.98 7.21 -7.06
N ILE A 787 -3.61 8.29 -7.54
CA ILE A 787 -5.07 8.40 -7.57
C ILE A 787 -5.53 8.84 -8.96
N ASP A 788 -6.35 8.00 -9.60
CA ASP A 788 -6.99 8.34 -10.87
C ASP A 788 -8.36 8.96 -10.63
N GLN A 789 -8.53 10.19 -11.13
CA GLN A 789 -9.73 11.02 -11.01
C GLN A 789 -10.21 11.16 -9.57
N PRO A 790 -9.38 11.77 -8.68
CA PRO A 790 -9.78 12.05 -7.30
C PRO A 790 -11.06 12.91 -7.22
N GLU A 791 -11.35 13.71 -8.25
CA GLU A 791 -12.56 14.53 -8.36
C GLU A 791 -13.86 13.75 -8.62
N ASP A 792 -13.80 12.50 -9.10
CA ASP A 792 -15.00 11.75 -9.44
C ASP A 792 -15.86 11.61 -8.16
N ASP A 793 -17.10 12.09 -8.26
CA ASP A 793 -18.08 12.15 -7.17
C ASP A 793 -17.82 13.18 -6.05
N LEU A 794 -16.73 13.98 -6.11
CA LEU A 794 -16.50 15.10 -5.19
C LEU A 794 -17.08 16.43 -5.72
N ASP A 795 -17.63 17.25 -4.82
CA ASP A 795 -17.97 18.63 -5.19
C ASP A 795 -16.76 19.58 -5.05
N ASN A 796 -16.71 20.61 -5.89
CA ASN A 796 -15.61 21.58 -5.93
C ASN A 796 -15.39 22.32 -4.61
N GLN A 797 -16.43 22.49 -3.79
CA GLN A 797 -16.29 23.18 -2.51
C GLN A 797 -15.49 22.32 -1.53
N THR A 798 -15.76 21.01 -1.46
CA THR A 798 -15.00 20.09 -0.62
C THR A 798 -13.59 19.86 -1.13
N ILE A 799 -13.40 19.72 -2.45
CA ILE A 799 -12.05 19.66 -3.05
C ILE A 799 -11.22 20.85 -2.55
N TYR A 800 -11.73 22.07 -2.71
CA TYR A 800 -10.99 23.27 -2.34
C TYR A 800 -10.82 23.43 -0.82
N LYS A 801 -11.88 23.26 -0.03
CA LYS A 801 -11.85 23.60 1.40
C LYS A 801 -11.08 22.59 2.25
N ASP A 802 -11.09 21.32 1.86
CA ASP A 802 -10.61 20.23 2.70
C ASP A 802 -9.43 19.51 2.02
N VAL A 803 -9.61 19.03 0.78
CA VAL A 803 -8.60 18.20 0.08
C VAL A 803 -7.34 19.00 -0.29
N ILE A 804 -7.49 20.14 -0.95
CA ILE A 804 -6.36 20.96 -1.40
C ILE A 804 -5.54 21.49 -0.22
N LYS A 805 -6.19 21.88 0.88
CA LYS A 805 -5.48 22.32 2.09
C LYS A 805 -4.64 21.21 2.70
N LEU A 806 -5.20 19.99 2.74
CA LEU A 806 -4.48 18.83 3.24
C LEU A 806 -3.28 18.49 2.34
N ILE A 807 -3.44 18.54 1.02
CA ILE A 807 -2.36 18.33 0.05
C ILE A 807 -1.20 19.30 0.31
N HIS A 808 -1.46 20.60 0.49
CA HIS A 808 -0.41 21.58 0.81
C HIS A 808 0.35 21.25 2.10
N GLU A 809 -0.33 20.69 3.10
CA GLU A 809 0.30 20.30 4.37
C GLU A 809 1.22 19.08 4.21
N ILE A 810 0.81 18.10 3.38
CA ILE A 810 1.47 16.79 3.32
C ILE A 810 2.43 16.62 2.13
N LYS A 811 2.26 17.34 1.02
CA LYS A 811 3.11 17.24 -0.18
C LYS A 811 4.61 17.43 0.06
N PRO A 812 5.09 18.20 1.07
CA PRO A 812 6.53 18.23 1.38
C PRO A 812 7.10 16.91 1.92
N LYS A 813 6.24 15.96 2.32
CA LYS A 813 6.60 14.68 2.95
C LYS A 813 6.08 13.46 2.19
N THR A 814 5.41 13.67 1.06
CA THR A 814 4.66 12.63 0.35
C THR A 814 4.52 13.00 -1.12
N GLN A 815 4.73 12.02 -2.01
CA GLN A 815 4.52 12.16 -3.44
C GLN A 815 3.06 11.86 -3.84
N PHE A 816 2.51 12.66 -4.74
CA PHE A 816 1.17 12.50 -5.30
C PHE A 816 1.23 12.40 -6.82
N LEU A 817 0.71 11.31 -7.39
CA LEU A 817 0.51 11.14 -8.83
C LEU A 817 -1.00 11.14 -9.12
N PHE A 818 -1.54 12.29 -9.52
CA PHE A 818 -2.97 12.44 -9.78
C PHE A 818 -3.28 12.54 -11.27
N ALA A 819 -4.13 11.65 -11.79
CA ALA A 819 -4.76 11.87 -13.08
C ALA A 819 -6.05 12.66 -12.88
N THR A 820 -6.16 13.86 -13.46
CA THR A 820 -7.29 14.74 -13.18
C THR A 820 -7.72 15.55 -14.39
N HIS A 821 -9.00 15.89 -14.43
CA HIS A 821 -9.60 16.87 -15.33
C HIS A 821 -10.13 18.10 -14.57
N ASN A 822 -9.92 18.17 -13.26
CA ASN A 822 -10.33 19.29 -12.42
C ASN A 822 -9.16 20.27 -12.20
N PRO A 823 -9.30 21.57 -12.55
CA PRO A 823 -8.22 22.55 -12.43
C PRO A 823 -7.80 22.84 -10.98
N ASN A 824 -8.62 22.49 -9.99
CA ASN A 824 -8.30 22.73 -8.58
C ASN A 824 -7.01 21.99 -8.15
N PHE A 825 -6.79 20.76 -8.61
CA PHE A 825 -5.58 19.99 -8.24
C PHE A 825 -4.28 20.60 -8.79
N PRO A 826 -4.12 20.84 -10.11
CA PRO A 826 -2.90 21.44 -10.63
C PRO A 826 -2.73 22.91 -10.23
N VAL A 827 -3.79 23.71 -10.23
CA VAL A 827 -3.71 25.17 -10.05
C VAL A 827 -3.76 25.56 -8.57
N LEU A 828 -4.76 25.08 -7.82
CA LEU A 828 -4.93 25.46 -6.41
C LEU A 828 -4.14 24.55 -5.47
N GLY A 829 -3.82 23.32 -5.89
CA GLY A 829 -2.86 22.44 -5.22
C GLY A 829 -1.39 22.82 -5.45
N ASP A 830 -1.14 23.79 -6.33
CA ASP A 830 0.21 24.26 -6.68
C ASP A 830 1.14 23.11 -7.09
N ALA A 831 0.75 22.37 -8.13
CA ALA A 831 1.49 21.18 -8.54
C ALA A 831 2.89 21.52 -9.04
N GLU A 832 3.89 20.83 -8.49
CA GLU A 832 5.29 20.97 -8.90
C GLU A 832 5.51 20.48 -10.33
N ARG A 833 4.68 19.53 -10.79
CA ARG A 833 4.74 19.00 -12.15
C ARG A 833 3.36 18.84 -12.77
N ILE A 834 3.29 19.24 -14.03
CA ILE A 834 2.13 19.08 -14.90
C ILE A 834 2.54 18.21 -16.08
N ILE A 835 1.87 17.09 -16.26
CA ILE A 835 2.06 16.14 -17.36
C ILE A 835 0.84 16.24 -18.28
N ALA A 836 0.94 17.06 -19.33
CA ALA A 836 -0.11 17.22 -20.33
C ALA A 836 -0.06 16.05 -21.32
N CYS A 837 -0.99 15.13 -21.16
CA CYS A 837 -1.12 13.93 -21.98
C CYS A 837 -1.93 14.23 -23.25
N ALA A 838 -1.39 13.89 -24.41
CA ALA A 838 -2.11 13.80 -25.68
C ALA A 838 -1.87 12.41 -26.30
N TRP A 839 -2.90 11.83 -26.90
CA TRP A 839 -2.85 10.48 -27.45
C TRP A 839 -1.79 10.36 -28.57
N ALA A 840 -1.06 9.24 -28.57
CA ALA A 840 -0.16 8.80 -29.63
C ALA A 840 0.91 9.82 -30.09
N ASP A 841 1.75 10.32 -29.16
CA ASP A 841 3.17 10.73 -29.36
C ASP A 841 3.60 11.97 -28.55
N ASN A 842 2.66 12.71 -27.95
CA ASN A 842 2.98 13.99 -27.30
C ASN A 842 2.61 14.01 -25.81
N ILE A 843 3.53 13.54 -24.97
CA ILE A 843 3.53 13.87 -23.54
C ILE A 843 4.38 15.13 -23.36
N GLU A 844 3.75 16.22 -22.94
CA GLU A 844 4.47 17.44 -22.60
C GLU A 844 4.47 17.62 -21.08
N SER A 845 5.65 17.65 -20.48
CA SER A 845 5.81 17.91 -19.05
C SER A 845 6.39 19.30 -18.81
N GLY A 846 5.89 19.95 -17.77
CA GLY A 846 6.43 21.22 -17.29
C GLY A 846 5.89 21.53 -15.91
N ASN A 847 5.97 22.79 -15.50
CA ASN A 847 5.65 23.21 -14.14
C ASN A 847 4.46 24.18 -14.18
N ILE A 848 3.74 24.33 -13.07
CA ILE A 848 2.56 25.22 -13.00
C ILE A 848 2.90 26.69 -13.28
N ASP A 849 4.17 27.08 -13.10
CA ASP A 849 4.71 28.41 -13.34
C ASP A 849 5.41 28.57 -14.70
N ASP A 850 5.37 27.56 -15.57
CA ASP A 850 5.77 27.69 -16.97
C ASP A 850 4.62 28.29 -17.81
N PRO A 851 4.80 29.47 -18.43
CA PRO A 851 3.77 30.10 -19.27
C PRO A 851 3.25 29.22 -20.42
N LYS A 852 4.07 28.29 -20.93
CA LYS A 852 3.65 27.34 -21.97
C LYS A 852 2.63 26.33 -21.41
N LEU A 853 2.89 25.78 -20.22
CA LEU A 853 2.02 24.80 -19.58
C LEU A 853 0.76 25.45 -19.01
N GLN A 854 0.85 26.67 -18.47
CA GLN A 854 -0.32 27.44 -18.03
C GLN A 854 -1.37 27.60 -19.15
N ARG A 855 -0.92 27.85 -20.38
CA ARG A 855 -1.81 27.90 -21.55
C ARG A 855 -2.49 26.56 -21.79
N LYS A 856 -1.72 25.46 -21.74
CA LYS A 856 -2.28 24.11 -21.90
C LYS A 856 -3.31 23.77 -20.82
N ILE A 857 -3.07 24.14 -19.57
CA ILE A 857 -4.04 23.95 -18.49
C ILE A 857 -5.35 24.66 -18.83
N VAL A 858 -5.29 25.94 -19.21
CA VAL A 858 -6.48 26.72 -19.60
C VAL A 858 -7.17 26.09 -20.83
N ASP A 859 -6.42 25.64 -21.82
CA ASP A 859 -6.97 25.04 -23.04
C ASP A 859 -7.65 23.69 -22.76
N ILE A 860 -7.05 22.85 -21.91
CA ILE A 860 -7.55 21.49 -21.60
C ILE A 860 -8.69 21.53 -20.58
N MET A 861 -8.54 22.28 -19.49
CA MET A 861 -9.41 22.20 -18.31
C MET A 861 -10.47 23.31 -18.27
N GLU A 862 -10.17 24.48 -18.84
CA GLU A 862 -11.08 25.63 -18.85
C GLU A 862 -11.81 25.80 -20.19
N GLY A 863 -11.54 24.95 -21.18
CA GLY A 863 -12.13 25.04 -22.52
C GLY A 863 -11.57 26.20 -23.34
N GLY A 864 -10.35 26.66 -23.02
CA GLY A 864 -9.65 27.71 -23.75
C GLY A 864 -9.75 29.10 -23.15
N LYS A 865 -8.81 29.95 -23.55
CA LYS A 865 -8.66 31.34 -23.06
C LYS A 865 -9.94 32.17 -23.22
N GLU A 866 -10.69 31.96 -24.30
CA GLU A 866 -11.92 32.70 -24.55
C GLU A 866 -13.02 32.34 -23.55
N ALA A 867 -13.26 31.04 -23.32
CA ALA A 867 -14.25 30.57 -22.36
C ALA A 867 -13.93 31.03 -20.94
N PHE A 868 -12.66 30.93 -20.54
CA PHE A 868 -12.18 31.44 -19.25
C PHE A 868 -12.40 32.95 -19.11
N ARG A 869 -12.05 33.74 -20.14
CA ARG A 869 -12.24 35.20 -20.13
C ARG A 869 -13.71 35.59 -20.02
N GLN A 870 -14.59 34.95 -20.79
CA GLN A 870 -16.04 35.22 -20.71
C GLN A 870 -16.61 34.89 -19.32
N ARG A 871 -16.17 33.79 -18.68
CA ARG A 871 -16.55 33.47 -17.29
C ARG A 871 -16.05 34.54 -16.32
N LYS A 872 -14.77 34.93 -16.42
CA LYS A 872 -14.17 35.96 -15.58
C LYS A 872 -14.91 37.31 -15.70
N GLU A 873 -15.17 37.79 -16.92
CA GLU A 873 -15.91 39.03 -17.16
C GLU A 873 -17.32 38.98 -16.55
N ARG A 874 -18.03 37.84 -16.66
CA ARG A 874 -19.34 37.66 -16.02
C ARG A 874 -19.23 37.69 -14.50
N TYR A 875 -18.26 37.00 -13.89
CA TYR A 875 -18.07 36.99 -12.45
C TYR A 875 -17.64 38.36 -11.91
N GLU A 876 -16.75 39.07 -12.59
CA GLU A 876 -16.35 40.44 -12.20
C GLU A 876 -17.55 41.40 -12.22
N ASN A 877 -18.47 41.25 -13.18
CA ASN A 877 -19.71 42.02 -13.22
C ASN A 877 -20.67 41.68 -12.06
N TRP A 878 -20.64 40.45 -11.55
CA TRP A 878 -21.52 40.03 -10.46
C TRP A 878 -21.07 40.54 -9.09
N LYS A 879 -19.78 40.90 -8.93
CA LYS A 879 -19.16 41.21 -7.63
C LYS A 879 -19.53 40.21 -6.51
N PRO A 880 -19.39 38.89 -6.75
CA PRO A 880 -19.82 37.84 -5.84
C PRO A 880 -19.02 37.76 -4.54
#